data_AF-A0AAE0WDM6-F1
#
_entry.id   AF-A0AAE0WDM6-F1
#
_cell.length_a   1.000
_cell.length_b   1.000
_cell.length_c   1.000
_cell.angle_alpha   90.00
_cell.angle_beta   90.00
_cell.angle_gamma   90.00
#
_symmetry.space_group_name_H-M   'P 1'
#
loop_
_entity.id
_entity.type
_entity.pdbx_description
1 polymer ?
#
loop_
_entity_poly.entity_id
_entity_poly.type
_entity_poly.pdbx_seq_one_letter_code
_entity_poly.pdbx_strand_id
1 'polypeptide(L)'
;MKQALLLFVWCFVVAIKGDNCNGNHLTLPDIDRRASNYAVRVSEPWIRDYLLPSGWYDVGRRNMPTDPNSLGHYQESCGTGAPIWMNGTIPRTSEGKVNRTVCIKLDNGQNPYDPCYWNPFGIEVINCGTHMLYKLAPAYFSDVAYCFDPSDLSTYSVKVQPWLFFADNIGINGQIFKKPKLFFRCQLTGNMTDDLYYTVSWYVNDKFLLSRGPVIFNELNDTNLHETDLIESDYKLDINIKCVMNTSTNSENAHANSSTSLQFWLGIRVLNPAVNMIQGSSANIQLQPTFPFGCSSKVDDLNPQAECSLSVHMFDPDDSNDCKSSSISVKESQRCSVQIPGFYHHQWQPGVPYDNVTQMTITTRDPNDYNQGKNKFVLKLLTGGTGLNDIVQGNYINNIIVTTSFETSWQAKTCYAYVDPHMSSFDGRTYENQHEGIFVMYRHNSSKQEVQMKTKRCNSVAFCACAVAVRAGGDIFLLDLCRSPGLIKHVSCKENILDVRQVNAYLYKIYMPLGTMVSVAINNWSGYESTLNLNIYPSVKDVHETRGLCGVLNNNQGDDFKTPSGLKVYDNNEFSLSWRLDQRDSFFDPMNHNPDLWDENSQYCVCPAALNTATIPSTSSGNKLDPLCSASLSLSCSTNINIQGTQYRTCNIRTKRSKHSMSKEIERILRKEVVDNDIKTQQNLQKRSVIAISLEEALEECKRFFTSNCTTARFEDTLPNSNHNSMNSSMTNCALDYTYTGNMSLASLHCETYRSEVAEEIGRNSTFREANPEVVESFRTMACINNCNNNGDCVNGSCICRDSYIEEDCSVSLSNYPAVEDTYSGGLCQKDEDDCCGDVPIYGSRFVKGITKQRLEIFNIYLNGTIVFQEPNIQVIPILNPFEAQINVPCHRSQRSADPDNSTIPFILGTRVSLSNDGRNYGPAKSYYILDSKCQGILNDTNGYTFYLQDGTCFISGTCYSAKEEDALDKCNRCQPTVNRFYWTYECTRNNDPLLAKDQTPIIISVCIATLVIVLVIVITSIVKCCLKKEQRIAGNIEINVTIPTTRAGKFDKTLLFCSQQNLRNIGTEGKENSDDPNNAAKITRPGNPGSMSFQKIFLDMELHEN
;
A
#
# COMPACT_ATOMS: atom_id res chain seq x y z
N MET A 1 -25.17 -103.92 10.15
CA MET A 1 -24.97 -102.47 10.44
C MET A 1 -25.33 -101.69 9.20
N LYS A 2 -25.94 -100.50 9.23
CA LYS A 2 -26.92 -99.94 10.20
C LYS A 2 -27.56 -98.72 9.50
N GLN A 3 -28.81 -98.85 9.04
CA GLN A 3 -29.68 -97.80 8.47
C GLN A 3 -29.28 -97.14 7.13
N ALA A 4 -30.31 -96.88 6.32
CA ALA A 4 -30.43 -95.89 5.23
C ALA A 4 -29.35 -95.81 4.13
N LEU A 5 -29.51 -96.60 3.05
CA LEU A 5 -29.87 -96.02 1.74
C LEU A 5 -30.56 -97.02 0.78
N LEU A 6 -31.75 -97.48 1.18
CA LEU A 6 -32.71 -98.08 0.23
C LEU A 6 -33.23 -96.97 -0.71
N LEU A 7 -32.60 -96.75 -1.87
CA LEU A 7 -33.20 -96.08 -3.06
C LEU A 7 -32.35 -96.03 -4.34
N PHE A 8 -31.21 -96.74 -4.44
CA PHE A 8 -30.42 -96.80 -5.68
C PHE A 8 -30.53 -98.16 -6.38
N VAL A 9 -30.57 -98.12 -7.72
CA VAL A 9 -30.61 -99.26 -8.66
C VAL A 9 -31.95 -100.04 -8.72
N TRP A 10 -33.08 -99.36 -8.96
CA TRP A 10 -34.10 -99.86 -9.91
C TRP A 10 -35.02 -98.75 -10.48
N CYS A 11 -34.47 -97.93 -11.38
CA CYS A 11 -35.23 -97.08 -12.32
C CYS A 11 -34.36 -96.79 -13.55
N PHE A 12 -34.21 -97.79 -14.43
CA PHE A 12 -33.80 -97.57 -15.81
C PHE A 12 -35.05 -97.43 -16.69
N VAL A 13 -34.93 -96.71 -17.80
CA VAL A 13 -36.02 -96.39 -18.76
C VAL A 13 -37.06 -95.36 -18.25
N VAL A 14 -36.67 -94.08 -18.27
CA VAL A 14 -37.48 -93.04 -18.94
C VAL A 14 -36.55 -92.15 -19.76
N ALA A 15 -36.85 -92.01 -21.06
CA ALA A 15 -36.35 -91.01 -22.01
C ALA A 15 -34.90 -90.49 -21.89
N ILE A 16 -34.02 -91.02 -22.74
CA ILE A 16 -33.03 -90.16 -23.41
C ILE A 16 -33.84 -89.20 -24.29
N LYS A 17 -34.12 -87.98 -23.81
CA LYS A 17 -34.37 -86.84 -24.71
C LYS A 17 -33.03 -86.54 -25.39
N GLY A 18 -33.06 -86.33 -26.71
CA GLY A 18 -31.85 -86.05 -27.49
C GLY A 18 -31.10 -84.83 -26.95
N ASP A 19 -29.78 -84.84 -27.13
CA ASP A 19 -28.88 -83.79 -26.69
C ASP A 19 -29.02 -82.54 -27.58
N ASN A 20 -30.11 -81.80 -27.36
CA ASN A 20 -30.54 -80.72 -28.26
C ASN A 20 -29.55 -79.53 -28.32
N CYS A 21 -28.58 -79.48 -27.41
CA CYS A 21 -27.51 -78.48 -27.39
C CYS A 21 -26.44 -78.73 -28.48
N ASN A 22 -26.28 -79.98 -28.93
CA ASN A 22 -25.34 -80.38 -29.97
C ASN A 22 -26.03 -80.65 -31.33
N GLY A 23 -27.18 -80.01 -31.58
CA GLY A 23 -27.90 -80.07 -32.86
C GLY A 23 -27.45 -78.99 -33.85
N ASN A 24 -27.87 -79.10 -35.11
CA ASN A 24 -27.59 -78.05 -36.12
C ASN A 24 -28.29 -76.73 -35.75
N HIS A 25 -27.50 -75.75 -35.30
CA HIS A 25 -27.91 -74.37 -35.04
C HIS A 25 -27.11 -73.38 -35.91
N LEU A 26 -27.66 -72.18 -36.10
CA LEU A 26 -27.02 -71.06 -36.78
C LEU A 26 -26.51 -70.04 -35.75
N THR A 27 -25.56 -69.18 -36.11
CA THR A 27 -25.27 -67.97 -35.35
C THR A 27 -26.23 -66.86 -35.77
N LEU A 28 -26.81 -66.11 -34.82
CA LEU A 28 -27.70 -65.00 -35.18
C LEU A 28 -26.90 -63.80 -35.72
N PRO A 29 -27.18 -63.25 -36.92
CA PRO A 29 -26.50 -62.06 -37.43
C PRO A 29 -26.74 -60.83 -36.56
N ASP A 30 -25.80 -59.88 -36.58
CA ASP A 30 -25.88 -58.60 -35.88
C ASP A 30 -26.05 -58.70 -34.34
N ILE A 31 -25.65 -59.82 -33.71
CA ILE A 31 -25.97 -60.12 -32.29
C ILE A 31 -25.55 -59.03 -31.28
N ASP A 32 -24.49 -58.26 -31.55
CA ASP A 32 -24.06 -57.12 -30.73
C ASP A 32 -24.99 -55.91 -30.88
N ARG A 33 -25.48 -55.67 -32.09
CA ARG A 33 -26.44 -54.59 -32.39
C ARG A 33 -27.86 -54.92 -31.91
N ARG A 34 -28.13 -56.19 -31.55
CA ARG A 34 -29.38 -56.67 -30.93
C ARG A 34 -29.42 -56.52 -29.40
N ALA A 35 -28.36 -56.00 -28.78
CA ALA A 35 -28.31 -55.80 -27.34
C ALA A 35 -29.34 -54.76 -26.87
N SER A 36 -29.98 -54.97 -25.72
CA SER A 36 -31.01 -54.07 -25.18
C SER A 36 -30.52 -52.64 -24.89
N ASN A 37 -29.20 -52.44 -24.76
CA ASN A 37 -28.57 -51.12 -24.64
C ASN A 37 -28.06 -50.53 -25.98
N TYR A 38 -28.29 -51.17 -27.13
CA TYR A 38 -27.84 -50.69 -28.43
C TYR A 38 -28.87 -49.74 -29.08
N ALA A 39 -28.60 -48.44 -28.99
CA ALA A 39 -29.34 -47.40 -29.71
C ALA A 39 -28.89 -47.27 -31.17
N VAL A 40 -29.84 -47.08 -32.09
CA VAL A 40 -29.59 -46.93 -33.53
C VAL A 40 -29.04 -45.54 -33.84
N ARG A 41 -27.94 -45.45 -34.59
CA ARG A 41 -27.43 -44.17 -35.11
C ARG A 41 -28.17 -43.77 -36.39
N VAL A 42 -28.31 -42.46 -36.61
CA VAL A 42 -29.07 -41.86 -37.74
C VAL A 42 -28.62 -42.36 -39.13
N SER A 43 -27.37 -42.84 -39.26
CA SER A 43 -26.79 -43.38 -40.49
C SER A 43 -26.84 -44.90 -40.62
N GLU A 44 -27.40 -45.63 -39.66
CA GLU A 44 -27.39 -47.10 -39.62
C GLU A 44 -28.74 -47.72 -40.01
N PRO A 45 -28.76 -48.77 -40.84
CA PRO A 45 -30.00 -49.49 -41.15
C PRO A 45 -30.47 -50.30 -39.94
N TRP A 46 -31.78 -50.26 -39.70
CA TRP A 46 -32.45 -51.04 -38.65
C TRP A 46 -32.31 -52.54 -38.90
N ILE A 47 -32.23 -53.32 -37.83
CA ILE A 47 -32.33 -54.78 -37.86
C ILE A 47 -33.79 -55.17 -38.08
N ARG A 48 -34.02 -56.14 -38.97
CA ARG A 48 -35.33 -56.44 -39.57
C ARG A 48 -35.50 -57.94 -39.80
N ASP A 49 -36.19 -58.62 -38.89
CA ASP A 49 -36.26 -60.08 -38.86
C ASP A 49 -37.39 -60.69 -39.70
N TYR A 50 -38.11 -59.90 -40.50
CA TYR A 50 -39.15 -60.42 -41.42
C TYR A 50 -38.61 -61.36 -42.51
N LEU A 51 -37.28 -61.39 -42.71
CA LEU A 51 -36.57 -62.34 -43.58
C LEU A 51 -35.73 -63.37 -42.81
N LEU A 52 -35.77 -63.37 -41.47
CA LEU A 52 -34.96 -64.28 -40.65
C LEU A 52 -35.45 -65.74 -40.85
N PRO A 53 -34.61 -66.65 -41.38
CA PRO A 53 -35.03 -68.05 -41.58
C PRO A 53 -35.44 -68.69 -40.25
N SER A 54 -36.55 -69.44 -40.21
CA SER A 54 -36.90 -70.15 -38.98
C SER A 54 -35.93 -71.31 -38.73
N GLY A 55 -35.36 -71.35 -37.53
CA GLY A 55 -34.30 -72.29 -37.16
C GLY A 55 -33.86 -72.09 -35.72
N TRP A 56 -32.95 -72.96 -35.25
CA TRP A 56 -32.27 -72.78 -33.98
C TRP A 56 -31.10 -71.80 -34.14
N TYR A 57 -31.03 -70.81 -33.27
CA TYR A 57 -29.96 -69.81 -33.22
C TYR A 57 -29.23 -69.87 -31.88
N ASP A 58 -27.91 -69.95 -31.95
CA ASP A 58 -26.99 -69.70 -30.84
C ASP A 58 -26.73 -68.19 -30.72
N VAL A 59 -26.90 -67.67 -29.51
CA VAL A 59 -26.70 -66.25 -29.13
C VAL A 59 -25.65 -66.09 -28.03
N GLY A 60 -24.85 -67.13 -27.77
CA GLY A 60 -23.91 -67.19 -26.66
C GLY A 60 -24.64 -67.19 -25.31
N ARG A 61 -24.09 -66.53 -24.30
CA ARG A 61 -24.70 -66.42 -22.96
C ARG A 61 -25.80 -65.36 -22.84
N ARG A 62 -26.26 -64.78 -23.94
CA ARG A 62 -27.26 -63.71 -23.92
C ARG A 62 -28.66 -64.27 -23.73
N ASN A 63 -29.40 -63.67 -22.81
CA ASN A 63 -30.81 -63.97 -22.59
C ASN A 63 -31.67 -63.08 -23.49
N MET A 64 -32.91 -63.47 -23.76
CA MET A 64 -33.93 -62.57 -24.30
C MET A 64 -34.59 -61.82 -23.13
N PRO A 65 -34.65 -60.47 -23.14
CA PRO A 65 -35.17 -59.69 -22.02
C PRO A 65 -36.58 -60.12 -21.60
N THR A 66 -36.81 -60.28 -20.29
CA THR A 66 -38.09 -60.77 -19.74
C THR A 66 -38.98 -59.69 -19.13
N ASP A 67 -38.52 -58.44 -19.13
CA ASP A 67 -39.29 -57.28 -18.67
C ASP A 67 -39.27 -56.20 -19.79
N PRO A 68 -40.42 -55.79 -20.36
CA PRO A 68 -40.47 -54.77 -21.41
C PRO A 68 -39.99 -53.38 -20.94
N ASN A 69 -39.93 -53.14 -19.62
CA ASN A 69 -39.38 -51.91 -19.04
C ASN A 69 -37.85 -51.88 -19.03
N SER A 70 -37.18 -53.03 -19.26
CA SER A 70 -35.71 -53.09 -19.45
C SER A 70 -35.23 -52.59 -20.81
N LEU A 71 -36.17 -52.30 -21.72
CA LEU A 71 -35.91 -51.75 -23.05
C LEU A 71 -36.23 -50.24 -23.05
N GLY A 72 -35.45 -49.46 -23.81
CA GLY A 72 -35.73 -48.04 -24.09
C GLY A 72 -36.91 -47.82 -25.04
N HIS A 73 -37.09 -46.59 -25.50
CA HIS A 73 -38.10 -46.20 -26.47
C HIS A 73 -37.66 -46.46 -27.92
N TYR A 74 -38.50 -46.13 -28.90
CA TYR A 74 -38.20 -46.27 -30.34
C TYR A 74 -36.80 -45.75 -30.67
N GLN A 75 -36.00 -46.58 -31.36
CA GLN A 75 -34.60 -46.33 -31.76
C GLN A 75 -33.55 -46.42 -30.62
N GLU A 76 -33.93 -46.53 -29.34
CA GLU A 76 -32.99 -46.52 -28.20
C GLU A 76 -32.42 -47.91 -27.83
N SER A 77 -33.01 -49.00 -28.33
CA SER A 77 -32.66 -50.38 -27.95
C SER A 77 -32.68 -51.38 -29.11
N CYS A 78 -31.86 -52.44 -28.99
CA CYS A 78 -31.89 -53.64 -29.81
C CYS A 78 -31.67 -53.44 -31.33
N GLY A 79 -31.17 -52.27 -31.75
CA GLY A 79 -30.83 -51.99 -33.14
C GLY A 79 -32.01 -51.95 -34.13
N THR A 80 -33.26 -51.86 -33.64
CA THR A 80 -34.48 -52.00 -34.45
C THR A 80 -35.52 -50.93 -34.11
N GLY A 81 -36.63 -50.92 -34.85
CA GLY A 81 -37.78 -50.05 -34.55
C GLY A 81 -38.53 -50.56 -33.33
N ALA A 82 -39.08 -51.78 -33.43
CA ALA A 82 -39.94 -52.38 -32.41
C ALA A 82 -39.35 -53.72 -31.92
N PRO A 83 -38.69 -53.74 -30.74
CA PRO A 83 -37.98 -54.93 -30.26
C PRO A 83 -38.91 -56.03 -29.74
N ILE A 84 -38.57 -57.28 -30.05
CA ILE A 84 -39.21 -58.48 -29.48
C ILE A 84 -38.53 -58.85 -28.16
N TRP A 85 -39.33 -59.09 -27.13
CA TRP A 85 -38.94 -59.55 -25.79
C TRP A 85 -39.71 -60.82 -25.39
N MET A 86 -39.31 -61.50 -24.32
CA MET A 86 -39.84 -62.82 -23.91
C MET A 86 -40.70 -62.75 -22.64
N ASN A 87 -42.01 -62.98 -22.77
CA ASN A 87 -42.90 -63.10 -21.62
C ASN A 87 -42.77 -64.49 -20.97
N GLY A 88 -42.07 -64.53 -19.83
CA GLY A 88 -41.80 -65.73 -19.05
C GLY A 88 -40.48 -65.60 -18.28
N THR A 89 -39.95 -66.73 -17.80
CA THR A 89 -38.65 -66.79 -17.13
C THR A 89 -37.58 -67.42 -18.01
N ILE A 90 -36.31 -67.03 -17.80
CA ILE A 90 -35.19 -67.74 -18.42
C ILE A 90 -35.21 -69.23 -18.01
N PRO A 91 -35.16 -70.18 -18.97
CA PRO A 91 -35.14 -71.61 -18.64
C PRO A 91 -33.89 -71.99 -17.86
N ARG A 92 -34.02 -72.90 -16.89
CA ARG A 92 -32.88 -73.57 -16.24
C ARG A 92 -32.34 -74.68 -17.13
N THR A 93 -31.05 -75.00 -17.01
CA THR A 93 -30.42 -76.14 -17.71
C THR A 93 -31.14 -77.48 -17.46
N SER A 94 -31.75 -77.65 -16.28
CA SER A 94 -32.56 -78.82 -15.93
C SER A 94 -33.94 -78.90 -16.61
N GLU A 95 -34.44 -77.83 -17.22
CA GLU A 95 -35.74 -77.82 -17.94
C GLU A 95 -35.61 -78.42 -19.36
N GLY A 96 -34.42 -78.37 -19.96
CA GLY A 96 -34.19 -78.78 -21.34
C GLY A 96 -34.90 -77.87 -22.34
N LYS A 97 -35.47 -78.45 -23.42
CA LYS A 97 -36.29 -77.69 -24.37
C LYS A 97 -37.65 -77.34 -23.77
N VAL A 98 -37.94 -76.05 -23.69
CA VAL A 98 -39.21 -75.48 -23.23
C VAL A 98 -39.78 -74.52 -24.25
N ASN A 99 -41.10 -74.28 -24.16
CA ASN A 99 -41.76 -73.24 -24.94
C ASN A 99 -41.80 -71.94 -24.12
N ARG A 100 -41.74 -70.80 -24.81
CA ARG A 100 -41.89 -69.45 -24.25
C ARG A 100 -42.69 -68.58 -25.21
N THR A 101 -43.38 -67.57 -24.68
CA THR A 101 -44.10 -66.58 -25.48
C THR A 101 -43.20 -65.36 -25.69
N VAL A 102 -43.23 -64.78 -26.88
CA VAL A 102 -42.59 -63.50 -27.18
C VAL A 102 -43.62 -62.47 -27.62
N CYS A 103 -43.33 -61.20 -27.35
CA CYS A 103 -44.20 -60.06 -27.64
C CYS A 103 -43.37 -58.89 -28.17
N ILE A 104 -44.02 -57.98 -28.92
CA ILE A 104 -43.37 -56.82 -29.55
C ILE A 104 -43.59 -55.59 -28.67
N LYS A 105 -42.53 -54.85 -28.32
CA LYS A 105 -42.67 -53.54 -27.65
C LYS A 105 -43.00 -52.45 -28.68
N LEU A 106 -43.99 -51.61 -28.34
CA LEU A 106 -44.43 -50.45 -29.11
C LEU A 106 -44.72 -49.30 -28.14
N ASP A 107 -44.17 -48.10 -28.35
CA ASP A 107 -44.42 -46.97 -27.42
C ASP A 107 -45.83 -46.37 -27.51
N ASN A 108 -46.64 -46.80 -28.48
CA ASN A 108 -47.98 -46.26 -28.74
C ASN A 108 -49.06 -46.77 -27.75
N GLY A 109 -48.76 -46.70 -26.45
CA GLY A 109 -49.76 -46.58 -25.38
C GLY A 109 -50.78 -47.72 -25.25
N GLN A 110 -50.44 -48.96 -25.60
CA GLN A 110 -51.36 -50.09 -25.41
C GLN A 110 -51.23 -50.72 -24.02
N ASN A 111 -52.37 -50.75 -23.32
CA ASN A 111 -52.66 -51.43 -22.06
C ASN A 111 -51.49 -51.61 -21.06
N PRO A 112 -51.28 -50.69 -20.10
CA PRO A 112 -50.27 -50.85 -19.04
C PRO A 112 -50.51 -52.03 -18.09
N TYR A 113 -51.63 -52.77 -18.20
CA TYR A 113 -51.89 -54.00 -17.46
C TYR A 113 -51.52 -55.29 -18.21
N ASP A 114 -51.24 -55.23 -19.53
CA ASP A 114 -50.73 -56.36 -20.31
C ASP A 114 -49.84 -55.87 -21.48
N PRO A 115 -48.51 -55.77 -21.27
CA PRO A 115 -47.58 -55.35 -22.31
C PRO A 115 -47.30 -56.44 -23.36
N CYS A 116 -47.94 -57.61 -23.28
CA CYS A 116 -47.82 -58.71 -24.24
C CYS A 116 -49.07 -58.86 -25.13
N TYR A 117 -50.04 -57.94 -25.02
CA TYR A 117 -51.34 -58.01 -25.70
C TYR A 117 -51.27 -58.09 -27.23
N TRP A 118 -50.25 -57.48 -27.86
CA TRP A 118 -50.23 -57.28 -29.32
C TRP A 118 -49.41 -58.34 -30.06
N ASN A 119 -50.11 -59.21 -30.80
CA ASN A 119 -49.56 -60.31 -31.61
C ASN A 119 -48.50 -61.20 -30.91
N PRO A 120 -48.75 -61.69 -29.67
CA PRO A 120 -47.83 -62.61 -29.01
C PRO A 120 -47.75 -63.96 -29.73
N PHE A 121 -46.55 -64.53 -29.82
CA PHE A 121 -46.34 -65.83 -30.47
C PHE A 121 -45.33 -66.72 -29.75
N GLY A 122 -45.36 -68.02 -30.03
CA GLY A 122 -44.54 -69.01 -29.33
C GLY A 122 -43.18 -69.26 -30.00
N ILE A 123 -42.13 -69.36 -29.19
CA ILE A 123 -40.80 -69.86 -29.57
C ILE A 123 -40.42 -71.07 -28.70
N GLU A 124 -39.41 -71.82 -29.13
CA GLU A 124 -38.78 -72.88 -28.34
C GLU A 124 -37.41 -72.39 -27.85
N VAL A 125 -37.05 -72.67 -26.60
CA VAL A 125 -35.81 -72.20 -25.96
C VAL A 125 -35.12 -73.35 -25.23
N ILE A 126 -33.79 -73.39 -25.25
CA ILE A 126 -32.96 -74.34 -24.51
C ILE A 126 -31.82 -73.57 -23.83
N ASN A 127 -31.62 -73.82 -22.54
CA ASN A 127 -30.43 -73.36 -21.81
C ASN A 127 -29.43 -74.52 -21.70
N CYS A 128 -28.22 -74.37 -22.25
CA CYS A 128 -27.16 -75.38 -22.22
C CYS A 128 -26.05 -75.04 -21.21
N GLY A 129 -26.20 -73.96 -20.43
CA GLY A 129 -25.25 -73.50 -19.41
C GLY A 129 -24.03 -72.76 -19.98
N THR A 130 -23.49 -73.19 -21.12
CA THR A 130 -22.42 -72.50 -21.85
C THR A 130 -22.94 -71.45 -22.82
N HIS A 131 -24.07 -71.74 -23.48
CA HIS A 131 -24.82 -70.85 -24.37
C HIS A 131 -26.34 -71.04 -24.22
N MET A 132 -27.10 -70.20 -24.90
CA MET A 132 -28.56 -70.25 -25.05
C MET A 132 -28.93 -70.51 -26.51
N LEU A 133 -29.82 -71.48 -26.74
CA LEU A 133 -30.38 -71.74 -28.07
C LEU A 133 -31.84 -71.29 -28.13
N TYR A 134 -32.14 -70.40 -29.09
CA TYR A 134 -33.48 -69.89 -29.34
C TYR A 134 -33.96 -70.34 -30.72
N LYS A 135 -35.16 -70.93 -30.80
CA LYS A 135 -35.80 -71.27 -32.07
C LYS A 135 -36.63 -70.10 -32.57
N LEU A 136 -36.04 -69.29 -33.43
CA LEU A 136 -36.63 -68.06 -33.93
C LEU A 136 -37.44 -68.32 -35.21
N ALA A 137 -38.25 -67.34 -35.60
CA ALA A 137 -39.09 -67.37 -36.80
C ALA A 137 -39.09 -65.98 -37.47
N PRO A 138 -39.51 -65.84 -38.74
CA PRO A 138 -39.66 -64.53 -39.37
C PRO A 138 -40.60 -63.62 -38.57
N ALA A 139 -40.19 -62.36 -38.36
CA ALA A 139 -41.05 -61.37 -37.72
C ALA A 139 -42.21 -60.94 -38.64
N TYR A 140 -43.38 -60.64 -38.07
CA TYR A 140 -44.58 -60.28 -38.85
C TYR A 140 -44.53 -58.91 -39.55
N PHE A 141 -43.59 -58.03 -39.18
CA PHE A 141 -43.49 -56.66 -39.67
C PHE A 141 -42.05 -56.35 -40.07
N SER A 142 -41.87 -55.43 -41.02
CA SER A 142 -40.56 -55.04 -41.56
C SER A 142 -39.57 -54.64 -40.47
N ASP A 143 -40.03 -53.83 -39.51
CA ASP A 143 -39.17 -53.02 -38.64
C ASP A 143 -39.14 -53.55 -37.19
N VAL A 144 -39.22 -54.87 -37.07
CA VAL A 144 -39.23 -55.64 -35.82
C VAL A 144 -38.03 -56.61 -35.81
N ALA A 145 -37.38 -56.77 -34.65
CA ALA A 145 -36.29 -57.75 -34.48
C ALA A 145 -36.21 -58.32 -33.05
N TYR A 146 -35.64 -59.52 -32.92
CA TYR A 146 -35.34 -60.16 -31.64
C TYR A 146 -34.24 -59.43 -30.89
N CYS A 147 -34.58 -58.99 -29.68
CA CYS A 147 -33.66 -58.36 -28.74
C CYS A 147 -33.02 -59.38 -27.80
N PHE A 148 -31.80 -59.10 -27.36
CA PHE A 148 -31.09 -59.88 -26.37
C PHE A 148 -30.49 -58.94 -25.32
N ASP A 149 -30.27 -59.42 -24.10
CA ASP A 149 -29.50 -58.70 -23.09
C ASP A 149 -28.05 -58.48 -23.58
N PRO A 150 -27.36 -57.44 -23.09
CA PRO A 150 -25.95 -57.24 -23.41
C PRO A 150 -25.16 -58.45 -22.89
N SER A 151 -24.03 -58.76 -23.52
CA SER A 151 -23.07 -59.69 -22.90
C SER A 151 -22.65 -59.20 -21.52
N ASP A 152 -22.34 -60.10 -20.58
CA ASP A 152 -21.86 -59.83 -19.21
C ASP A 152 -20.55 -58.99 -19.10
N LEU A 153 -20.08 -58.38 -20.20
CA LEU A 153 -18.83 -57.65 -20.36
C LEU A 153 -19.00 -56.12 -20.49
N SER A 154 -20.17 -55.55 -20.12
CA SER A 154 -20.49 -54.13 -20.41
C SER A 154 -21.08 -53.32 -19.24
N THR A 155 -20.34 -53.16 -18.14
CA THR A 155 -20.69 -52.24 -17.03
C THR A 155 -19.51 -51.38 -16.52
N TYR A 156 -18.64 -50.94 -17.44
CA TYR A 156 -17.50 -50.07 -17.13
C TYR A 156 -17.74 -48.62 -17.55
N SER A 157 -17.67 -47.70 -16.59
CA SER A 157 -17.54 -46.26 -16.86
C SER A 157 -16.06 -45.85 -16.83
N VAL A 158 -15.69 -44.80 -17.56
CA VAL A 158 -14.33 -44.23 -17.56
C VAL A 158 -14.34 -42.74 -17.31
N LYS A 159 -13.31 -42.23 -16.62
CA LYS A 159 -13.09 -40.80 -16.38
C LYS A 159 -11.61 -40.46 -16.52
N VAL A 160 -11.33 -39.26 -17.03
CA VAL A 160 -9.96 -38.71 -17.03
C VAL A 160 -9.62 -38.25 -15.61
N GLN A 161 -8.47 -38.67 -15.08
CA GLN A 161 -7.89 -38.14 -13.84
C GLN A 161 -6.47 -37.60 -14.07
N PRO A 162 -6.16 -36.34 -13.70
CA PRO A 162 -4.78 -35.85 -13.68
C PRO A 162 -4.02 -36.44 -12.49
N TRP A 163 -2.77 -36.83 -12.71
CA TRP A 163 -1.84 -37.34 -11.70
C TRP A 163 -0.48 -36.68 -11.84
N LEU A 164 0.14 -36.33 -10.70
CA LEU A 164 1.49 -35.81 -10.60
C LEU A 164 2.45 -36.94 -10.20
N PHE A 165 3.63 -37.00 -10.83
CA PHE A 165 4.77 -37.81 -10.38
C PHE A 165 6.07 -37.00 -10.47
N PHE A 166 7.15 -37.55 -9.91
CA PHE A 166 8.44 -36.89 -9.83
C PHE A 166 9.55 -37.78 -10.40
N ALA A 167 10.03 -37.44 -11.59
CA ALA A 167 11.04 -38.18 -12.34
C ALA A 167 12.46 -37.75 -11.97
N ASP A 168 13.38 -38.70 -11.81
CA ASP A 168 14.79 -38.42 -11.57
C ASP A 168 15.47 -37.81 -12.80
N ASN A 169 16.16 -36.68 -12.60
CA ASN A 169 16.90 -35.95 -13.61
C ASN A 169 18.30 -35.62 -13.09
N ILE A 170 19.32 -35.83 -13.91
CA ILE A 170 20.72 -35.57 -13.54
C ILE A 170 21.05 -34.11 -13.89
N GLY A 171 21.31 -33.29 -12.89
CA GLY A 171 21.76 -31.91 -13.07
C GLY A 171 23.23 -31.81 -13.49
N ILE A 172 23.64 -30.63 -13.97
CA ILE A 172 24.97 -30.35 -14.56
C ILE A 172 26.15 -30.75 -13.62
N ASN A 173 25.94 -30.73 -12.31
CA ASN A 173 26.94 -31.11 -11.29
C ASN A 173 26.82 -32.58 -10.81
N GLY A 174 26.13 -33.45 -11.55
CA GLY A 174 25.89 -34.86 -11.18
C GLY A 174 24.88 -35.06 -10.04
N GLN A 175 24.26 -34.00 -9.52
CA GLN A 175 23.23 -34.06 -8.48
C GLN A 175 21.90 -34.52 -9.07
N ILE A 176 21.18 -35.42 -8.38
CA ILE A 176 19.87 -35.92 -8.81
C ILE A 176 18.77 -34.97 -8.31
N PHE A 177 17.92 -34.55 -9.23
CA PHE A 177 16.73 -33.73 -8.98
C PHE A 177 15.47 -34.50 -9.34
N LYS A 178 14.48 -34.47 -8.45
CA LYS A 178 13.11 -34.91 -8.69
C LYS A 178 12.38 -33.82 -9.47
N LYS A 179 12.25 -33.95 -10.79
CA LYS A 179 11.45 -33.02 -11.63
C LYS A 179 9.98 -33.46 -11.64
N PRO A 180 9.02 -32.57 -11.33
CA PRO A 180 7.60 -32.87 -11.46
C PRO A 180 7.21 -33.12 -12.91
N LYS A 181 6.32 -34.09 -13.14
CA LYS A 181 5.70 -34.39 -14.44
C LYS A 181 4.22 -34.74 -14.26
N LEU A 182 3.39 -34.22 -15.15
CA LEU A 182 1.95 -34.43 -15.19
C LEU A 182 1.61 -35.59 -16.16
N PHE A 183 0.55 -36.32 -15.85
CA PHE A 183 -0.05 -37.28 -16.78
C PHE A 183 -1.53 -37.47 -16.46
N PHE A 184 -2.25 -38.09 -17.38
CA PHE A 184 -3.69 -38.32 -17.28
C PHE A 184 -3.95 -39.82 -17.38
N ARG A 185 -4.67 -40.35 -16.39
CA ARG A 185 -5.19 -41.72 -16.40
C ARG A 185 -6.59 -41.75 -16.97
N CYS A 186 -6.87 -42.71 -17.86
CA CYS A 186 -8.24 -43.07 -18.21
C CYS A 186 -8.73 -44.08 -17.16
N GLN A 187 -9.22 -43.59 -16.02
CA GLN A 187 -9.58 -44.45 -14.89
C GLN A 187 -10.90 -45.16 -15.12
N LEU A 188 -10.87 -46.50 -15.07
CA LEU A 188 -12.03 -47.38 -15.02
C LEU A 188 -12.76 -47.32 -13.67
N THR A 189 -14.08 -47.47 -13.72
CA THR A 189 -14.94 -47.76 -12.56
C THR A 189 -15.90 -48.90 -12.88
N GLY A 190 -15.64 -50.09 -12.33
CA GLY A 190 -16.40 -51.35 -12.49
C GLY A 190 -15.63 -52.58 -11.96
N ASN A 191 -16.22 -53.79 -12.04
CA ASN A 191 -15.57 -55.06 -11.65
C ASN A 191 -14.70 -55.60 -12.78
N MET A 192 -13.38 -55.45 -12.68
CA MET A 192 -12.44 -55.70 -13.78
C MET A 192 -11.98 -57.16 -13.86
N THR A 193 -11.55 -57.62 -15.04
CA THR A 193 -10.99 -58.96 -15.28
C THR A 193 -9.69 -58.88 -16.07
N ASP A 194 -8.78 -59.83 -15.86
CA ASP A 194 -7.53 -59.93 -16.61
C ASP A 194 -7.71 -60.57 -18.02
N ASP A 195 -8.90 -61.12 -18.30
CA ASP A 195 -9.24 -61.81 -19.56
C ASP A 195 -9.47 -60.88 -20.77
N LEU A 196 -9.21 -59.58 -20.63
CA LEU A 196 -9.49 -58.55 -21.63
C LEU A 196 -8.25 -57.71 -21.98
N TYR A 197 -8.15 -57.39 -23.27
CA TYR A 197 -7.20 -56.42 -23.81
C TYR A 197 -7.85 -55.04 -23.91
N TYR A 198 -7.19 -54.04 -23.35
CA TYR A 198 -7.61 -52.66 -23.25
C TYR A 198 -6.79 -51.78 -24.22
N THR A 199 -7.48 -50.95 -25.01
CA THR A 199 -6.86 -49.92 -25.86
C THR A 199 -7.46 -48.57 -25.52
N VAL A 200 -6.62 -47.59 -25.17
CA VAL A 200 -7.06 -46.24 -24.83
C VAL A 200 -6.70 -45.26 -25.95
N SER A 201 -7.71 -44.59 -26.48
CA SER A 201 -7.59 -43.49 -27.44
C SER A 201 -7.82 -42.16 -26.74
N TRP A 202 -6.87 -41.24 -26.87
CA TRP A 202 -6.89 -39.92 -26.25
C TRP A 202 -7.28 -38.85 -27.26
N TYR A 203 -8.09 -37.90 -26.81
CA TYR A 203 -8.62 -36.80 -27.59
C TYR A 203 -8.40 -35.48 -26.84
N VAL A 204 -8.04 -34.42 -27.56
CA VAL A 204 -7.87 -33.07 -27.04
C VAL A 204 -8.69 -32.11 -27.89
N ASN A 205 -9.58 -31.33 -27.25
CA ASN A 205 -10.57 -30.48 -27.92
C ASN A 205 -11.33 -31.24 -29.02
N ASP A 206 -11.78 -32.46 -28.65
CA ASP A 206 -12.42 -33.49 -29.48
C ASP A 206 -11.65 -34.01 -30.72
N LYS A 207 -10.45 -33.48 -31.00
CA LYS A 207 -9.54 -34.06 -32.01
C LYS A 207 -8.82 -35.27 -31.44
N PHE A 208 -8.69 -36.34 -32.24
CA PHE A 208 -7.85 -37.48 -31.88
C PHE A 208 -6.39 -37.02 -31.75
N LEU A 209 -5.71 -37.47 -30.69
CA LEU A 209 -4.30 -37.20 -30.43
C LEU A 209 -3.46 -38.47 -30.68
N LEU A 210 -3.73 -39.53 -29.91
CA LEU A 210 -2.98 -40.78 -29.96
C LEU A 210 -3.81 -41.95 -29.41
N SER A 211 -3.36 -43.18 -29.65
CA SER A 211 -3.89 -44.36 -28.97
C SER A 211 -2.77 -45.29 -28.52
N ARG A 212 -2.98 -45.99 -27.40
CA ARG A 212 -2.04 -46.96 -26.83
C ARG A 212 -2.76 -48.23 -26.37
N GLY A 213 -2.07 -49.36 -26.45
CA GLY A 213 -2.63 -50.70 -26.33
C GLY A 213 -2.55 -51.46 -27.67
N PRO A 214 -3.06 -52.70 -27.73
CA PRO A 214 -3.72 -53.42 -26.64
C PRO A 214 -2.76 -53.79 -25.49
N VAL A 215 -3.23 -53.65 -24.24
CA VAL A 215 -2.54 -54.10 -23.00
C VAL A 215 -3.51 -54.87 -22.11
N ILE A 216 -3.00 -55.71 -21.19
CA ILE A 216 -3.86 -56.34 -20.15
C ILE A 216 -4.14 -55.36 -18.99
N PHE A 217 -5.08 -55.68 -18.11
CA PHE A 217 -5.51 -54.78 -17.03
C PHE A 217 -4.36 -54.28 -16.13
N ASN A 218 -3.39 -55.14 -15.79
CA ASN A 218 -2.26 -54.73 -14.94
C ASN A 218 -1.29 -53.75 -15.63
N GLU A 219 -1.30 -53.71 -16.96
CA GLU A 219 -0.45 -52.86 -17.82
C GLU A 219 -1.16 -51.56 -18.27
N LEU A 220 -2.40 -51.32 -17.82
CA LEU A 220 -3.21 -50.16 -18.20
C LEU A 220 -2.49 -48.80 -17.97
N ASN A 221 -1.51 -48.76 -17.07
CA ASN A 221 -0.68 -47.59 -16.81
C ASN A 221 0.17 -47.13 -18.00
N ASP A 222 0.53 -48.01 -18.94
CA ASP A 222 1.36 -47.63 -20.08
C ASP A 222 0.54 -46.86 -21.13
N THR A 223 -0.79 -46.92 -21.03
CA THR A 223 -1.73 -46.17 -21.85
C THR A 223 -1.95 -44.71 -21.42
N ASN A 224 -1.32 -44.27 -20.33
CA ASN A 224 -1.51 -42.93 -19.76
C ASN A 224 -0.97 -41.81 -20.67
N LEU A 225 -1.77 -40.77 -20.90
CA LEU A 225 -1.34 -39.58 -21.65
C LEU A 225 -0.39 -38.74 -20.80
N HIS A 226 0.85 -38.50 -21.25
CA HIS A 226 1.82 -37.70 -20.52
C HIS A 226 1.83 -36.24 -20.96
N GLU A 227 2.38 -35.39 -20.09
CA GLU A 227 2.66 -33.97 -20.36
C GLU A 227 3.48 -33.74 -21.65
N THR A 228 4.37 -34.67 -22.02
CA THR A 228 5.18 -34.60 -23.24
C THR A 228 4.36 -34.79 -24.51
N ASP A 229 3.41 -35.73 -24.53
CA ASP A 229 2.53 -35.96 -25.70
C ASP A 229 1.73 -34.70 -26.07
N LEU A 230 1.36 -33.90 -25.06
CA LEU A 230 0.67 -32.61 -25.23
C LEU A 230 1.61 -31.52 -25.74
N ILE A 231 2.79 -31.36 -25.13
CA ILE A 231 3.77 -30.31 -25.49
C ILE A 231 4.33 -30.54 -26.91
N GLU A 232 4.63 -31.78 -27.29
CA GLU A 232 5.08 -32.14 -28.64
C GLU A 232 4.02 -31.87 -29.72
N SER A 233 2.76 -31.69 -29.30
CA SER A 233 1.61 -31.35 -30.15
C SER A 233 1.19 -29.86 -30.04
N ASP A 234 2.02 -29.00 -29.43
CA ASP A 234 1.76 -27.57 -29.09
C ASP A 234 0.45 -27.33 -28.29
N TYR A 235 -0.01 -28.32 -27.52
CA TYR A 235 -1.11 -28.13 -26.57
C TYR A 235 -0.62 -27.54 -25.24
N LYS A 236 -1.43 -26.62 -24.72
CA LYS A 236 -1.15 -25.76 -23.55
C LYS A 236 -2.26 -25.89 -22.51
N LEU A 237 -2.33 -25.01 -21.52
CA LEU A 237 -3.52 -24.89 -20.68
C LEU A 237 -4.73 -24.38 -21.49
N ASP A 238 -5.93 -24.49 -20.91
CA ASP A 238 -7.24 -24.23 -21.54
C ASP A 238 -7.60 -25.27 -22.65
N ILE A 239 -7.45 -26.55 -22.31
CA ILE A 239 -7.79 -27.68 -23.19
C ILE A 239 -8.74 -28.68 -22.53
N ASN A 240 -9.62 -29.28 -23.33
CA ASN A 240 -10.53 -30.35 -22.92
C ASN A 240 -9.98 -31.72 -23.33
N ILE A 241 -9.58 -32.53 -22.36
CA ILE A 241 -9.04 -33.87 -22.53
C ILE A 241 -10.15 -34.90 -22.36
N LYS A 242 -10.24 -35.88 -23.27
CA LYS A 242 -11.20 -36.98 -23.25
C LYS A 242 -10.48 -38.29 -23.57
N CYS A 243 -10.87 -39.39 -22.93
CA CYS A 243 -10.40 -40.73 -23.30
C CYS A 243 -11.56 -41.61 -23.77
N VAL A 244 -11.27 -42.50 -24.71
CA VAL A 244 -12.15 -43.59 -25.15
C VAL A 244 -11.39 -44.89 -24.93
N MET A 245 -11.95 -45.78 -24.13
CA MET A 245 -11.35 -47.08 -23.81
C MET A 245 -12.14 -48.18 -24.49
N ASN A 246 -11.46 -48.95 -25.34
CA ASN A 246 -11.98 -50.08 -26.07
C ASN A 246 -11.49 -51.38 -25.40
N THR A 247 -12.40 -52.31 -25.10
CA THR A 247 -12.04 -53.65 -24.58
C THR A 247 -12.31 -54.73 -25.62
N SER A 248 -11.42 -55.72 -25.70
CA SER A 248 -11.47 -56.83 -26.66
C SER A 248 -10.98 -58.14 -26.04
N THR A 249 -11.45 -59.28 -26.55
CA THR A 249 -11.07 -60.63 -26.08
C THR A 249 -9.89 -61.24 -26.83
N ASN A 250 -9.34 -60.53 -27.83
CA ASN A 250 -8.21 -60.95 -28.64
C ASN A 250 -7.44 -59.70 -29.11
N SER A 251 -6.12 -59.71 -29.02
CA SER A 251 -5.24 -58.63 -29.48
C SER A 251 -5.33 -58.32 -30.98
N GLU A 252 -5.86 -59.25 -31.80
CA GLU A 252 -5.92 -59.10 -33.26
C GLU A 252 -7.31 -58.71 -33.83
N ASN A 253 -8.39 -58.67 -33.04
CA ASN A 253 -9.76 -58.54 -33.58
C ASN A 253 -10.65 -57.50 -32.88
N ALA A 254 -11.26 -56.62 -33.68
CA ALA A 254 -11.89 -55.37 -33.24
C ALA A 254 -13.38 -55.48 -32.84
N HIS A 255 -13.80 -56.57 -32.18
CA HIS A 255 -15.10 -56.60 -31.49
C HIS A 255 -14.98 -55.85 -30.16
N ALA A 256 -15.07 -54.52 -30.23
CA ALA A 256 -14.75 -53.61 -29.14
C ALA A 256 -15.98 -53.07 -28.40
N ASN A 257 -16.10 -53.34 -27.10
CA ASN A 257 -16.94 -52.54 -26.22
C ASN A 257 -16.20 -51.22 -25.92
N SER A 258 -16.79 -50.08 -26.30
CA SER A 258 -16.16 -48.75 -26.17
C SER A 258 -16.81 -47.88 -25.10
N SER A 259 -16.09 -47.59 -24.01
CA SER A 259 -16.51 -46.63 -22.98
C SER A 259 -15.82 -45.29 -23.19
N THR A 260 -16.59 -44.20 -23.24
CA THR A 260 -16.07 -42.82 -23.46
C THR A 260 -16.20 -42.00 -22.18
N SER A 261 -15.18 -41.20 -21.86
CA SER A 261 -15.21 -40.32 -20.70
C SER A 261 -16.00 -39.04 -20.97
N LEU A 262 -16.45 -38.39 -19.90
CA LEU A 262 -16.69 -36.94 -19.93
C LEU A 262 -15.38 -36.20 -20.23
N GLN A 263 -15.48 -34.98 -20.74
CA GLN A 263 -14.33 -34.10 -20.95
C GLN A 263 -13.81 -33.58 -19.60
N PHE A 264 -12.49 -33.61 -19.41
CA PHE A 264 -11.78 -32.98 -18.31
C PHE A 264 -11.08 -31.72 -18.82
N TRP A 265 -11.38 -30.57 -18.23
CA TRP A 265 -10.77 -29.29 -18.60
C TRP A 265 -9.49 -29.05 -17.79
N LEU A 266 -8.36 -28.87 -18.49
CA LEU A 266 -7.05 -28.59 -17.94
C LEU A 266 -6.76 -27.08 -17.96
N GLY A 267 -6.75 -26.43 -16.79
CA GLY A 267 -6.41 -25.01 -16.70
C GLY A 267 -6.58 -24.41 -15.30
N ILE A 268 -6.64 -23.09 -15.24
CA ILE A 268 -6.88 -22.32 -14.00
C ILE A 268 -8.16 -21.51 -14.18
N ARG A 269 -9.19 -21.86 -13.40
CA ARG A 269 -10.49 -21.17 -13.43
C ARG A 269 -10.36 -19.83 -12.71
N VAL A 270 -10.87 -18.78 -13.33
CA VAL A 270 -11.25 -17.55 -12.62
C VAL A 270 -12.71 -17.71 -12.22
N LEU A 271 -13.00 -17.76 -10.92
CA LEU A 271 -14.37 -18.00 -10.44
C LEU A 271 -15.26 -16.75 -10.55
N ASN A 272 -14.65 -15.56 -10.55
CA ASN A 272 -15.30 -14.27 -10.77
C ASN A 272 -14.61 -13.46 -11.89
N PRO A 273 -14.82 -13.81 -13.18
CA PRO A 273 -14.18 -13.15 -14.32
C PRO A 273 -14.68 -11.71 -14.57
N ALA A 274 -15.74 -11.29 -13.88
CA ALA A 274 -16.18 -9.90 -13.82
C ALA A 274 -16.17 -9.44 -12.36
N VAL A 275 -15.52 -8.30 -12.09
CA VAL A 275 -15.40 -7.69 -10.77
C VAL A 275 -15.91 -6.25 -10.86
N ASN A 276 -16.91 -5.91 -10.04
CA ASN A 276 -17.39 -4.55 -9.89
C ASN A 276 -16.85 -3.99 -8.57
N MET A 277 -16.29 -2.78 -8.59
CA MET A 277 -15.71 -2.13 -7.40
C MET A 277 -15.86 -0.61 -7.47
N ILE A 278 -15.70 0.07 -6.32
CA ILE A 278 -15.69 1.53 -6.26
C ILE A 278 -14.24 2.00 -6.45
N GLN A 279 -14.04 3.15 -7.10
CA GLN A 279 -12.69 3.69 -7.24
C GLN A 279 -12.07 4.01 -5.86
N GLY A 280 -10.81 3.64 -5.66
CA GLY A 280 -10.12 3.64 -4.36
C GLY A 280 -10.42 2.40 -3.49
N SER A 281 -11.35 1.51 -3.85
CA SER A 281 -11.66 0.30 -3.07
C SER A 281 -10.76 -0.90 -3.43
N SER A 282 -10.91 -1.99 -2.67
CA SER A 282 -10.29 -3.30 -2.95
C SER A 282 -11.35 -4.32 -3.36
N ALA A 283 -10.97 -5.32 -4.17
CA ALA A 283 -11.79 -6.48 -4.51
C ALA A 283 -10.92 -7.72 -4.74
N ASN A 284 -11.47 -8.92 -4.55
CA ASN A 284 -10.68 -10.17 -4.58
C ASN A 284 -11.04 -11.01 -5.82
N ILE A 285 -10.05 -11.28 -6.66
CA ILE A 285 -10.11 -12.27 -7.75
C ILE A 285 -9.88 -13.66 -7.16
N GLN A 286 -10.64 -14.65 -7.59
CA GLN A 286 -10.57 -16.04 -7.12
C GLN A 286 -10.05 -16.97 -8.22
N LEU A 287 -8.92 -17.64 -7.96
CA LEU A 287 -8.25 -18.56 -8.88
C LEU A 287 -8.29 -20.01 -8.36
N GLN A 288 -8.76 -20.94 -9.19
CA GLN A 288 -8.81 -22.38 -8.88
C GLN A 288 -8.22 -23.20 -10.05
N PRO A 289 -6.98 -23.71 -9.96
CA PRO A 289 -6.46 -24.74 -10.86
C PRO A 289 -7.30 -26.02 -10.82
N THR A 290 -7.38 -26.77 -11.92
CA THR A 290 -8.08 -28.07 -11.98
C THR A 290 -7.16 -29.29 -11.88
N PHE A 291 -5.85 -29.08 -11.69
CA PHE A 291 -4.83 -30.13 -11.78
C PHE A 291 -3.71 -29.91 -10.75
N PRO A 292 -3.07 -30.98 -10.26
CA PRO A 292 -1.91 -30.88 -9.37
C PRO A 292 -0.64 -30.49 -10.15
N PHE A 293 0.14 -29.57 -9.59
CA PHE A 293 1.49 -29.23 -10.03
C PHE A 293 2.47 -29.29 -8.85
N GLY A 294 3.76 -29.43 -9.14
CA GLY A 294 4.80 -29.47 -8.11
C GLY A 294 6.07 -28.71 -8.47
N CYS A 295 7.07 -28.77 -7.60
CA CYS A 295 8.38 -28.14 -7.79
C CYS A 295 9.52 -29.15 -7.90
N SER A 296 10.49 -28.81 -8.76
CA SER A 296 11.78 -29.50 -8.86
C SER A 296 12.55 -29.39 -7.55
N SER A 297 12.90 -30.52 -6.95
CA SER A 297 13.61 -30.60 -5.66
C SER A 297 14.80 -31.56 -5.74
N LYS A 298 15.80 -31.42 -4.88
CA LYS A 298 16.86 -32.43 -4.74
C LYS A 298 16.33 -33.63 -3.94
N VAL A 299 16.92 -34.81 -4.16
CA VAL A 299 16.55 -36.02 -3.41
C VAL A 299 16.84 -35.87 -1.91
N ASP A 300 17.96 -35.23 -1.55
CA ASP A 300 18.40 -35.11 -0.15
C ASP A 300 17.79 -33.91 0.61
N ASP A 301 17.01 -33.06 -0.06
CA ASP A 301 16.49 -31.80 0.49
C ASP A 301 15.12 -32.02 1.15
N LEU A 302 15.15 -32.55 2.37
CA LEU A 302 13.97 -32.90 3.18
C LEU A 302 13.22 -31.69 3.75
N ASN A 303 13.76 -30.47 3.65
CA ASN A 303 13.12 -29.26 4.16
C ASN A 303 13.56 -28.02 3.34
N PRO A 304 13.11 -27.90 2.08
CA PRO A 304 13.55 -26.84 1.18
C PRO A 304 13.12 -25.47 1.72
N GLN A 305 14.09 -24.56 1.91
CA GLN A 305 13.90 -23.24 2.54
C GLN A 305 13.10 -22.23 1.69
N ALA A 306 12.43 -22.67 0.63
CA ALA A 306 11.66 -21.83 -0.29
C ALA A 306 10.28 -22.45 -0.54
N GLU A 307 9.24 -21.61 -0.50
CA GLU A 307 7.86 -22.03 -0.74
C GLU A 307 7.64 -22.34 -2.23
N CYS A 308 7.25 -23.58 -2.53
CA CYS A 308 6.91 -23.97 -3.90
C CYS A 308 5.64 -23.23 -4.35
N SER A 309 5.74 -22.45 -5.43
CA SER A 309 4.61 -21.68 -5.93
C SER A 309 4.61 -21.51 -7.45
N LEU A 310 3.40 -21.53 -8.00
CA LEU A 310 3.07 -21.02 -9.32
C LEU A 310 2.69 -19.55 -9.21
N SER A 311 3.43 -18.69 -9.90
CA SER A 311 3.09 -17.28 -9.96
C SER A 311 2.05 -17.03 -11.05
N VAL A 312 1.01 -16.26 -10.73
CA VAL A 312 0.07 -15.73 -11.73
C VAL A 312 0.25 -14.23 -11.74
N HIS A 313 0.92 -13.73 -12.78
CA HIS A 313 1.15 -12.32 -13.05
C HIS A 313 -0.09 -11.69 -13.67
N MET A 314 -0.41 -10.48 -13.24
CA MET A 314 -1.45 -9.63 -13.80
C MET A 314 -0.80 -8.50 -14.60
N PHE A 315 -1.38 -8.13 -15.74
CA PHE A 315 -0.99 -6.93 -16.49
C PHE A 315 -2.18 -6.28 -17.20
N ASP A 316 -2.11 -4.96 -17.37
CA ASP A 316 -3.07 -4.14 -18.12
C ASP A 316 -2.53 -3.98 -19.55
N PRO A 317 -3.23 -4.44 -20.61
CA PRO A 317 -2.75 -4.37 -21.99
C PRO A 317 -2.54 -2.94 -22.52
N ASP A 318 -3.16 -1.95 -21.88
CA ASP A 318 -3.17 -0.56 -22.33
C ASP A 318 -2.11 0.30 -21.61
N ASP A 319 -1.23 -0.28 -20.78
CA ASP A 319 -0.08 0.40 -20.15
C ASP A 319 1.25 -0.30 -20.48
N SER A 320 2.30 0.50 -20.70
CA SER A 320 3.67 0.05 -20.94
C SER A 320 4.38 -0.57 -19.72
N ASN A 321 3.83 -0.44 -18.50
CA ASN A 321 4.46 -0.89 -17.26
C ASN A 321 3.66 -2.02 -16.61
N ASP A 322 4.21 -3.25 -16.57
CA ASP A 322 3.62 -4.46 -15.99
C ASP A 322 2.89 -4.23 -14.65
N CYS A 323 1.56 -4.04 -14.74
CA CYS A 323 0.65 -3.64 -13.65
C CYS A 323 1.18 -2.56 -12.69
N LYS A 324 1.97 -1.62 -13.21
CA LYS A 324 2.22 -0.30 -12.59
C LYS A 324 1.49 0.79 -13.37
N SER A 325 0.34 0.44 -13.97
CA SER A 325 -0.53 1.42 -14.60
C SER A 325 -1.06 2.41 -13.57
N SER A 326 -1.41 3.61 -14.02
CA SER A 326 -1.85 4.70 -13.14
C SER A 326 -3.23 4.49 -12.49
N SER A 327 -3.77 3.26 -12.47
CA SER A 327 -5.18 3.00 -12.19
C SER A 327 -5.51 1.69 -11.45
N ILE A 328 -4.78 0.57 -11.66
CA ILE A 328 -5.01 -0.69 -10.92
C ILE A 328 -3.69 -1.34 -10.49
N SER A 329 -3.64 -1.82 -9.24
CA SER A 329 -2.51 -2.55 -8.64
C SER A 329 -2.94 -3.79 -7.86
N VAL A 330 -2.07 -4.80 -7.78
CA VAL A 330 -2.26 -5.96 -6.88
C VAL A 330 -1.80 -5.60 -5.48
N LYS A 331 -2.67 -5.80 -4.48
CA LYS A 331 -2.37 -5.62 -3.06
C LYS A 331 -1.22 -6.55 -2.66
N GLU A 332 -0.33 -6.10 -1.77
CA GLU A 332 0.79 -6.88 -1.21
C GLU A 332 1.89 -7.37 -2.20
N SER A 333 1.77 -7.14 -3.53
CA SER A 333 2.72 -7.70 -4.51
C SER A 333 3.57 -6.65 -5.24
N GLN A 334 4.85 -6.52 -4.85
CA GLN A 334 5.86 -5.72 -5.57
C GLN A 334 6.13 -6.22 -7.02
N ARG A 335 5.58 -7.37 -7.42
CA ARG A 335 5.74 -8.02 -8.74
C ARG A 335 4.42 -8.23 -9.48
N CYS A 336 3.33 -7.60 -9.01
CA CYS A 336 2.00 -7.63 -9.61
C CYS A 336 1.48 -9.06 -9.88
N SER A 337 1.79 -9.97 -8.94
CA SER A 337 1.54 -11.41 -9.08
C SER A 337 1.10 -12.03 -7.75
N VAL A 338 0.12 -12.94 -7.80
CA VAL A 338 -0.18 -13.84 -6.67
C VAL A 338 0.65 -15.13 -6.78
N GLN A 339 0.81 -15.85 -5.68
CA GLN A 339 1.46 -17.16 -5.62
C GLN A 339 0.42 -18.23 -5.26
N ILE A 340 0.26 -19.24 -6.11
CA ILE A 340 -0.54 -20.44 -5.83
C ILE A 340 0.42 -21.55 -5.35
N PRO A 341 0.25 -22.11 -4.14
CA PRO A 341 1.19 -23.10 -3.61
C PRO A 341 1.16 -24.42 -4.42
N GLY A 342 2.34 -24.99 -4.65
CA GLY A 342 2.53 -26.28 -5.32
C GLY A 342 3.17 -27.33 -4.41
N PHE A 343 3.15 -28.60 -4.83
CA PHE A 343 3.63 -29.71 -4.01
C PHE A 343 5.11 -30.05 -4.21
N TYR A 344 5.82 -30.34 -3.12
CA TYR A 344 7.09 -31.07 -3.16
C TYR A 344 6.87 -32.59 -3.20
N HIS A 345 7.90 -33.33 -3.63
CA HIS A 345 7.83 -34.78 -3.85
C HIS A 345 7.46 -35.59 -2.59
N HIS A 346 7.73 -35.06 -1.39
CA HIS A 346 7.40 -35.69 -0.10
C HIS A 346 6.03 -35.24 0.47
N GLN A 347 5.36 -34.27 -0.16
CA GLN A 347 4.07 -33.72 0.28
C GLN A 347 2.90 -34.28 -0.54
N TRP A 348 3.14 -34.66 -1.79
CA TRP A 348 2.10 -35.14 -2.70
C TRP A 348 1.64 -36.56 -2.33
N GLN A 349 0.32 -36.73 -2.19
CA GLN A 349 -0.33 -38.03 -2.10
C GLN A 349 -1.39 -38.16 -3.19
N PRO A 350 -1.49 -39.29 -3.93
CA PRO A 350 -2.48 -39.43 -4.96
C PRO A 350 -3.92 -39.46 -4.42
N GLY A 351 -4.83 -38.79 -5.13
CA GLY A 351 -6.26 -38.75 -4.79
C GLY A 351 -6.69 -37.56 -3.93
N VAL A 352 -5.77 -36.68 -3.51
CA VAL A 352 -6.12 -35.39 -2.88
C VAL A 352 -6.87 -34.51 -3.90
N PRO A 353 -8.08 -34.00 -3.58
CA PRO A 353 -8.80 -33.07 -4.46
C PRO A 353 -8.05 -31.75 -4.65
N TYR A 354 -8.05 -31.21 -5.87
CA TYR A 354 -7.43 -29.93 -6.18
C TYR A 354 -8.51 -28.83 -6.30
N ASP A 355 -9.00 -28.38 -5.15
CA ASP A 355 -10.11 -27.41 -5.06
C ASP A 355 -9.73 -26.13 -4.27
N ASN A 356 -8.44 -25.93 -3.98
CA ASN A 356 -7.96 -24.77 -3.23
C ASN A 356 -8.08 -23.47 -4.05
N VAL A 357 -8.95 -22.57 -3.60
CA VAL A 357 -9.13 -21.24 -4.18
C VAL A 357 -8.09 -20.26 -3.63
N THR A 358 -7.20 -19.77 -4.49
CA THR A 358 -6.27 -18.68 -4.15
C THR A 358 -6.90 -17.33 -4.44
N GLN A 359 -6.75 -16.36 -3.55
CA GLN A 359 -7.30 -15.01 -3.73
C GLN A 359 -6.19 -14.02 -4.13
N MET A 360 -6.41 -13.28 -5.21
CA MET A 360 -5.60 -12.14 -5.62
C MET A 360 -6.39 -10.85 -5.35
N THR A 361 -5.98 -10.06 -4.36
CA THR A 361 -6.66 -8.79 -4.08
C THR A 361 -6.16 -7.70 -5.01
N ILE A 362 -7.08 -7.09 -5.76
CA ILE A 362 -6.83 -5.90 -6.58
C ILE A 362 -7.29 -4.63 -5.88
N THR A 363 -6.64 -3.53 -6.23
CA THR A 363 -6.86 -2.19 -5.69
C THR A 363 -6.90 -1.20 -6.86
N THR A 364 -7.79 -0.22 -6.79
CA THR A 364 -7.84 0.88 -7.78
C THR A 364 -7.16 2.13 -7.21
N ARG A 365 -6.61 2.99 -8.08
CA ARG A 365 -6.07 4.29 -7.67
C ARG A 365 -7.17 5.12 -7.04
N ASP A 366 -6.96 5.54 -5.80
CA ASP A 366 -7.68 6.64 -5.16
C ASP A 366 -7.32 7.95 -5.86
N PRO A 367 -8.27 8.67 -6.48
CA PRO A 367 -8.00 9.91 -7.17
C PRO A 367 -8.14 11.07 -6.17
N ASN A 368 -7.02 11.53 -5.61
CA ASN A 368 -7.00 12.74 -4.77
C ASN A 368 -7.40 14.02 -5.54
N ASP A 369 -7.48 13.90 -6.87
CA ASP A 369 -7.98 14.86 -7.85
C ASP A 369 -9.35 14.40 -8.42
N TYR A 370 -10.20 15.30 -8.93
CA TYR A 370 -11.54 14.93 -9.46
C TYR A 370 -11.52 14.20 -10.83
N ASN A 371 -10.47 13.42 -11.09
CA ASN A 371 -10.24 12.76 -12.36
C ASN A 371 -10.99 11.43 -12.45
N GLN A 372 -12.12 11.44 -13.15
CA GLN A 372 -12.88 10.26 -13.52
C GLN A 372 -12.16 9.50 -14.62
N GLY A 373 -11.15 8.70 -14.21
CA GLY A 373 -10.34 7.89 -15.12
C GLY A 373 -11.11 6.77 -15.82
N LYS A 374 -10.39 5.92 -16.55
CA LYS A 374 -10.95 4.75 -17.27
C LYS A 374 -11.84 3.91 -16.34
N ASN A 375 -13.11 3.74 -16.68
CA ASN A 375 -14.09 3.07 -15.81
C ASN A 375 -14.19 1.54 -16.01
N LYS A 376 -13.42 0.99 -16.95
CA LYS A 376 -13.43 -0.44 -17.30
C LYS A 376 -12.05 -0.90 -17.76
N PHE A 377 -11.57 -1.99 -17.18
CA PHE A 377 -10.26 -2.59 -17.44
C PHE A 377 -10.43 -4.03 -17.91
N VAL A 378 -9.53 -4.50 -18.79
CA VAL A 378 -9.49 -5.88 -19.29
C VAL A 378 -8.12 -6.44 -18.95
N LEU A 379 -8.00 -6.94 -17.72
CA LEU A 379 -6.74 -7.41 -17.15
C LEU A 379 -6.41 -8.79 -17.72
N LYS A 380 -5.17 -8.97 -18.17
CA LYS A 380 -4.64 -10.26 -18.62
C LYS A 380 -3.88 -10.94 -17.49
N LEU A 381 -3.96 -12.26 -17.46
CA LEU A 381 -3.25 -13.11 -16.51
C LEU A 381 -2.28 -14.02 -17.25
N LEU A 382 -1.05 -14.14 -16.74
CA LEU A 382 0.04 -14.96 -17.31
C LEU A 382 0.69 -15.82 -16.22
N THR A 383 0.84 -17.12 -16.46
CA THR A 383 1.52 -18.03 -15.54
C THR A 383 3.05 -17.93 -15.66
N GLY A 384 3.74 -17.91 -14.52
CA GLY A 384 5.19 -17.87 -14.43
C GLY A 384 5.72 -18.64 -13.21
N GLY A 385 6.95 -19.14 -13.31
CA GLY A 385 7.61 -19.87 -12.22
C GLY A 385 8.70 -20.79 -12.73
N THR A 386 9.80 -20.92 -11.99
CA THR A 386 10.97 -21.71 -12.41
C THR A 386 10.99 -23.08 -11.75
N GLY A 387 11.18 -24.15 -12.54
CA GLY A 387 11.32 -25.52 -12.03
C GLY A 387 10.00 -26.22 -11.71
N LEU A 388 8.87 -25.68 -12.18
CA LEU A 388 7.57 -26.34 -12.16
C LEU A 388 7.45 -27.40 -13.27
N ASN A 389 6.28 -28.02 -13.38
CA ASN A 389 5.82 -28.67 -14.61
C ASN A 389 5.99 -27.74 -15.83
N ASP A 390 6.31 -28.32 -16.98
CA ASP A 390 6.63 -27.61 -18.22
C ASP A 390 5.38 -27.01 -18.86
N ILE A 391 4.27 -27.76 -18.91
CA ILE A 391 2.99 -27.34 -19.51
C ILE A 391 2.33 -26.15 -18.80
N VAL A 392 2.78 -25.82 -17.58
CA VAL A 392 2.18 -24.80 -16.71
C VAL A 392 2.79 -23.42 -16.92
N GLN A 393 4.01 -23.33 -17.48
CA GLN A 393 4.78 -22.08 -17.59
C GLN A 393 4.41 -21.29 -18.87
N GLY A 394 4.21 -19.97 -18.77
CA GLY A 394 4.03 -19.09 -19.94
C GLY A 394 2.65 -19.18 -20.61
N ASN A 395 1.61 -19.57 -19.88
CA ASN A 395 0.24 -19.67 -20.38
C ASN A 395 -0.58 -18.43 -20.00
N TYR A 396 -1.36 -17.90 -20.95
CA TYR A 396 -2.41 -16.94 -20.62
C TYR A 396 -3.62 -17.65 -19.99
N ILE A 397 -4.23 -17.01 -19.00
CA ILE A 397 -5.50 -17.43 -18.39
C ILE A 397 -6.59 -16.44 -18.86
N ASN A 398 -7.85 -16.87 -18.82
CA ASN A 398 -9.04 -16.05 -19.12
C ASN A 398 -8.95 -14.63 -18.54
N ASN A 399 -9.21 -13.64 -19.39
CA ASN A 399 -9.18 -12.21 -19.04
C ASN A 399 -10.19 -11.87 -17.94
N ILE A 400 -9.87 -10.84 -17.15
CA ILE A 400 -10.73 -10.34 -16.07
C ILE A 400 -11.22 -8.95 -16.40
N ILE A 401 -12.54 -8.76 -16.37
CA ILE A 401 -13.19 -7.47 -16.59
C ILE A 401 -13.38 -6.81 -15.22
N VAL A 402 -12.65 -5.73 -14.96
CA VAL A 402 -12.89 -4.89 -13.77
C VAL A 402 -13.67 -3.65 -14.20
N THR A 403 -14.83 -3.44 -13.59
CA THR A 403 -15.64 -2.23 -13.81
C THR A 403 -15.61 -1.39 -12.54
N THR A 404 -15.26 -0.11 -12.66
CA THR A 404 -15.17 0.81 -11.52
C THR A 404 -16.30 1.82 -11.54
N SER A 405 -17.11 1.85 -10.49
CA SER A 405 -18.06 2.95 -10.26
C SER A 405 -17.36 4.10 -9.54
N PHE A 406 -17.69 5.33 -9.95
CA PHE A 406 -17.28 6.53 -9.24
C PHE A 406 -18.20 6.73 -8.04
N GLU A 407 -17.63 6.74 -6.84
CA GLU A 407 -18.28 7.35 -5.69
C GLU A 407 -18.00 8.86 -5.76
N THR A 408 -19.05 9.67 -5.96
CA THR A 408 -18.95 11.12 -6.18
C THR A 408 -19.40 11.94 -4.98
N SER A 409 -19.91 11.32 -3.91
CA SER A 409 -20.51 12.02 -2.76
C SER A 409 -19.52 12.94 -2.03
N TRP A 410 -18.22 12.65 -2.08
CA TRP A 410 -17.12 13.45 -1.52
C TRP A 410 -16.59 14.53 -2.47
N GLN A 411 -16.97 14.50 -3.76
CA GLN A 411 -16.47 15.45 -4.77
C GLN A 411 -17.11 16.82 -4.59
N ALA A 412 -16.31 17.88 -4.78
CA ALA A 412 -16.65 19.27 -4.45
C ALA A 412 -17.12 19.53 -3.00
N LYS A 413 -17.01 18.55 -2.08
CA LYS A 413 -17.42 18.72 -0.67
C LYS A 413 -16.31 19.29 0.19
N THR A 414 -16.72 20.10 1.16
CA THR A 414 -15.89 20.71 2.18
C THR A 414 -16.73 20.92 3.44
N CYS A 415 -16.21 20.54 4.60
CA CYS A 415 -16.71 21.01 5.89
C CYS A 415 -15.82 22.17 6.35
N TYR A 416 -16.39 23.24 6.89
CA TYR A 416 -15.61 24.39 7.32
C TYR A 416 -16.07 25.00 8.65
N ALA A 417 -15.18 25.79 9.24
CA ALA A 417 -15.42 26.71 10.34
C ALA A 417 -14.66 28.01 10.06
N TYR A 418 -15.37 29.12 9.87
CA TYR A 418 -14.79 30.40 9.45
C TYR A 418 -15.05 31.51 10.46
N VAL A 419 -13.98 32.24 10.81
CA VAL A 419 -14.02 33.42 11.70
C VAL A 419 -14.56 33.07 13.10
N ASP A 420 -15.77 33.53 13.43
CA ASP A 420 -16.51 33.26 14.66
C ASP A 420 -17.62 32.23 14.41
N PRO A 421 -17.31 30.94 14.61
CA PRO A 421 -17.25 30.04 13.48
C PRO A 421 -18.60 29.84 12.81
N HIS A 422 -18.75 30.48 11.65
CA HIS A 422 -19.72 30.06 10.65
C HIS A 422 -19.32 28.67 10.16
N MET A 423 -20.19 27.70 10.40
CA MET A 423 -19.96 26.29 10.11
C MET A 423 -20.66 25.87 8.82
N SER A 424 -20.09 24.90 8.12
CA SER A 424 -20.84 24.06 7.17
C SER A 424 -20.50 22.58 7.39
N SER A 425 -21.51 21.72 7.32
CA SER A 425 -21.31 20.27 7.16
C SER A 425 -20.68 19.94 5.80
N PHE A 426 -20.21 18.71 5.61
CA PHE A 426 -19.73 18.25 4.30
C PHE A 426 -20.82 18.28 3.21
N ASP A 427 -22.09 18.18 3.57
CA ASP A 427 -23.22 18.20 2.63
C ASP A 427 -23.84 19.59 2.44
N GLY A 428 -23.21 20.64 2.99
CA GLY A 428 -23.56 22.03 2.72
C GLY A 428 -24.60 22.63 3.67
N ARG A 429 -24.83 22.01 4.84
CA ARG A 429 -25.72 22.58 5.86
C ARG A 429 -24.96 23.61 6.70
N THR A 430 -25.28 24.88 6.46
CA THR A 430 -24.69 26.04 7.17
C THR A 430 -25.33 26.28 8.55
N TYR A 431 -24.53 26.65 9.55
CA TYR A 431 -24.99 27.00 10.90
C TYR A 431 -23.92 27.75 11.72
N GLU A 432 -24.21 28.12 12.96
CA GLU A 432 -23.35 28.96 13.83
C GLU A 432 -22.84 28.21 15.06
N ASN A 433 -21.52 28.17 15.35
CA ASN A 433 -21.01 27.63 16.63
C ASN A 433 -20.46 28.72 17.56
N GLN A 434 -21.35 29.63 17.98
CA GLN A 434 -21.07 30.76 18.88
C GLN A 434 -20.97 30.33 20.36
N HIS A 435 -20.12 29.34 20.65
CA HIS A 435 -19.86 28.80 21.99
C HIS A 435 -18.35 28.66 22.23
N GLU A 436 -17.85 29.09 23.38
CA GLU A 436 -16.50 28.79 23.86
C GLU A 436 -16.39 27.32 24.28
N GLY A 437 -15.34 26.62 23.85
CA GLY A 437 -15.11 25.23 24.20
C GLY A 437 -14.09 24.53 23.31
N ILE A 438 -14.09 23.21 23.36
CA ILE A 438 -13.33 22.32 22.48
C ILE A 438 -14.34 21.35 21.88
N PHE A 439 -14.31 21.17 20.56
CA PHE A 439 -15.36 20.45 19.82
C PHE A 439 -14.76 19.45 18.83
N VAL A 440 -15.40 18.29 18.68
CA VAL A 440 -15.07 17.35 17.60
C VAL A 440 -15.60 17.91 16.29
N MET A 441 -14.71 18.48 15.47
CA MET A 441 -15.09 18.98 14.15
C MET A 441 -15.36 17.81 13.21
N TYR A 442 -14.43 16.85 13.16
CA TYR A 442 -14.53 15.60 12.40
C TYR A 442 -13.97 14.45 13.22
N ARG A 443 -14.58 13.28 13.14
CA ARG A 443 -14.07 12.00 13.64
C ARG A 443 -14.57 10.88 12.72
N HIS A 444 -13.70 9.95 12.34
CA HIS A 444 -14.10 8.79 11.53
C HIS A 444 -14.80 7.73 12.41
N ASN A 445 -15.60 6.84 11.82
CA ASN A 445 -16.25 5.74 12.55
C ASN A 445 -15.30 4.55 12.76
N SER A 446 -14.76 3.97 11.68
CA SER A 446 -13.86 2.80 11.71
C SER A 446 -12.39 3.11 11.95
N SER A 447 -11.85 4.25 11.47
CA SER A 447 -10.42 4.58 11.59
C SER A 447 -10.10 5.54 12.75
N LYS A 448 -8.82 5.61 13.15
CA LYS A 448 -8.33 6.43 14.28
C LYS A 448 -7.98 7.87 13.86
N GLN A 449 -8.84 8.51 13.05
CA GLN A 449 -8.67 9.88 12.54
C GLN A 449 -9.65 10.85 13.20
N GLU A 450 -9.17 12.04 13.58
CA GLU A 450 -9.98 13.07 14.27
C GLU A 450 -9.41 14.49 14.13
N VAL A 451 -10.30 15.49 14.05
CA VAL A 451 -10.00 16.93 14.15
C VAL A 451 -10.80 17.52 15.30
N GLN A 452 -10.12 18.21 16.22
CA GLN A 452 -10.75 19.00 17.27
C GLN A 452 -10.49 20.49 17.05
N MET A 453 -11.51 21.32 17.26
CA MET A 453 -11.43 22.79 17.19
C MET A 453 -11.57 23.37 18.61
N LYS A 454 -10.75 24.37 18.95
CA LYS A 454 -10.83 25.17 20.20
C LYS A 454 -11.34 26.58 19.83
N THR A 455 -12.39 27.01 20.52
CA THR A 455 -12.99 28.35 20.37
C THR A 455 -12.84 29.14 21.67
N LYS A 456 -12.55 30.43 21.56
CA LYS A 456 -12.54 31.39 22.69
C LYS A 456 -13.28 32.67 22.32
N ARG A 457 -13.68 33.44 23.33
CA ARG A 457 -14.25 34.79 23.14
C ARG A 457 -13.20 35.73 22.56
N CYS A 458 -13.37 36.13 21.30
CA CYS A 458 -12.45 37.03 20.58
C CYS A 458 -12.91 38.50 20.56
N ASN A 459 -14.19 38.77 20.85
CA ASN A 459 -14.70 40.14 21.00
C ASN A 459 -15.85 40.22 22.04
N SER A 460 -16.47 41.39 22.18
CA SER A 460 -17.53 41.65 23.17
C SER A 460 -18.82 40.85 22.96
N VAL A 461 -19.01 40.22 21.80
CA VAL A 461 -20.21 39.47 21.42
C VAL A 461 -19.84 38.02 21.06
N ALA A 462 -18.94 37.84 20.10
CA ALA A 462 -18.69 36.56 19.42
C ALA A 462 -17.51 35.73 19.96
N PHE A 463 -17.45 34.48 19.52
CA PHE A 463 -16.40 33.50 19.83
C PHE A 463 -15.70 33.05 18.55
N CYS A 464 -14.37 33.08 18.49
CA CYS A 464 -13.60 32.71 17.29
C CYS A 464 -12.92 31.36 17.44
N ALA A 465 -12.74 30.65 16.32
CA ALA A 465 -11.82 29.52 16.25
C ALA A 465 -10.38 30.03 16.38
N CYS A 466 -9.62 29.51 17.35
CA CYS A 466 -8.24 29.94 17.63
C CYS A 466 -7.25 28.77 17.79
N ALA A 467 -7.72 27.52 17.85
CA ALA A 467 -6.83 26.36 17.73
C ALA A 467 -7.47 25.18 17.00
N VAL A 468 -6.61 24.35 16.43
CA VAL A 468 -6.96 23.05 15.83
C VAL A 468 -5.96 21.98 16.27
N ALA A 469 -6.49 20.80 16.61
CA ALA A 469 -5.74 19.59 16.88
C ALA A 469 -6.10 18.53 15.85
N VAL A 470 -5.12 17.99 15.14
CA VAL A 470 -5.31 16.92 14.16
C VAL A 470 -4.61 15.66 14.64
N ARG A 471 -5.38 14.57 14.73
CA ARG A 471 -4.89 13.25 15.14
C ARG A 471 -5.07 12.24 14.02
N ALA A 472 -4.05 11.42 13.81
CA ALA A 472 -4.18 10.12 13.16
C ALA A 472 -3.39 9.07 13.93
N GLY A 473 -4.06 8.02 14.40
CA GLY A 473 -3.44 6.98 15.21
C GLY A 473 -2.74 7.57 16.44
N GLY A 474 -1.49 7.20 16.63
CA GLY A 474 -0.63 7.66 17.70
C GLY A 474 -0.02 9.04 17.50
N ASP A 475 -0.22 9.70 16.35
CA ASP A 475 0.32 11.03 16.06
C ASP A 475 -0.71 12.15 16.31
N ILE A 476 -0.23 13.28 16.85
CA ILE A 476 -1.05 14.47 17.13
C ILE A 476 -0.24 15.72 16.74
N PHE A 477 -0.83 16.55 15.86
CA PHE A 477 -0.34 17.88 15.52
C PHE A 477 -1.26 18.96 16.10
N LEU A 478 -0.68 19.97 16.76
CA LEU A 478 -1.40 21.13 17.28
C LEU A 478 -0.99 22.41 16.56
N LEU A 479 -1.98 23.26 16.33
CA LEU A 479 -1.82 24.67 15.99
C LEU A 479 -2.75 25.44 16.95
N ASP A 480 -2.20 26.01 18.04
CA ASP A 480 -2.93 26.71 19.10
C ASP A 480 -2.47 28.17 19.23
N LEU A 481 -3.34 29.07 18.78
CA LEU A 481 -3.19 30.53 18.88
C LEU A 481 -4.10 31.13 19.97
N CYS A 482 -4.84 30.31 20.71
CA CYS A 482 -5.64 30.76 21.87
C CYS A 482 -4.78 31.15 23.10
N ARG A 483 -3.48 31.39 22.89
CA ARG A 483 -2.39 31.49 23.87
C ARG A 483 -1.26 32.36 23.32
N SER A 484 -0.47 32.98 24.21
CA SER A 484 0.70 33.79 23.86
C SER A 484 1.95 33.24 24.57
N PRO A 485 3.03 32.87 23.86
CA PRO A 485 3.12 32.77 22.40
C PRO A 485 2.27 31.61 21.84
N GLY A 486 1.98 31.67 20.53
CA GLY A 486 1.29 30.59 19.81
C GLY A 486 2.14 29.32 19.70
N LEU A 487 1.48 28.16 19.57
CA LEU A 487 2.14 26.85 19.50
C LEU A 487 1.77 26.12 18.20
N ILE A 488 2.76 25.86 17.33
CA ILE A 488 2.57 25.10 16.08
C ILE A 488 3.55 23.92 16.07
N LYS A 489 3.10 22.72 16.48
CA LYS A 489 4.01 21.60 16.80
C LYS A 489 3.31 20.23 16.76
N HIS A 490 4.07 19.19 16.38
CA HIS A 490 3.68 17.82 16.70
C HIS A 490 3.90 17.57 18.19
N VAL A 491 2.83 17.27 18.93
CA VAL A 491 2.91 16.94 20.38
C VAL A 491 2.96 15.44 20.63
N SER A 492 2.43 14.63 19.70
CA SER A 492 2.67 13.20 19.68
C SER A 492 3.23 12.76 18.34
N CYS A 493 4.29 11.96 18.40
CA CYS A 493 4.91 11.28 17.28
C CYS A 493 5.21 9.85 17.71
N LYS A 494 4.35 8.92 17.31
CA LYS A 494 4.53 7.48 17.55
C LYS A 494 4.78 6.73 16.24
N GLU A 495 4.18 7.18 15.14
CA GLU A 495 4.09 6.42 13.88
C GLU A 495 4.58 7.22 12.67
N ASN A 496 4.56 8.56 12.72
CA ASN A 496 4.95 9.49 11.64
C ASN A 496 4.09 9.32 10.36
N ILE A 497 2.77 9.35 10.53
CA ILE A 497 1.76 9.08 9.50
C ILE A 497 0.96 10.32 9.05
N LEU A 498 1.04 11.43 9.80
CA LEU A 498 0.53 12.75 9.38
C LEU A 498 1.56 13.48 8.49
N ASP A 499 1.20 13.84 7.25
CA ASP A 499 2.03 14.70 6.38
C ASP A 499 1.59 16.17 6.54
N VAL A 500 2.30 16.90 7.40
CA VAL A 500 2.08 18.33 7.65
C VAL A 500 2.97 19.17 6.73
N ARG A 501 2.35 20.08 5.98
CA ARG A 501 3.02 20.99 5.03
C ARG A 501 2.66 22.43 5.35
N GLN A 502 3.65 23.21 5.79
CA GLN A 502 3.54 24.67 5.77
C GLN A 502 3.63 25.11 4.31
N VAL A 503 2.54 25.63 3.75
CA VAL A 503 2.52 26.16 2.38
C VAL A 503 3.22 27.52 2.36
N ASN A 504 2.88 28.35 3.34
CA ASN A 504 3.46 29.67 3.61
C ASN A 504 3.31 29.96 5.13
N ALA A 505 3.67 31.14 5.62
CA ALA A 505 3.60 31.52 7.04
C ALA A 505 2.19 31.38 7.65
N TYR A 506 1.15 31.61 6.85
CA TYR A 506 -0.25 31.68 7.27
C TYR A 506 -1.06 30.41 6.94
N LEU A 507 -0.60 29.57 6.02
CA LEU A 507 -1.38 28.44 5.47
C LEU A 507 -0.68 27.09 5.71
N TYR A 508 -1.35 26.22 6.45
CA TYR A 508 -0.90 24.85 6.73
C TYR A 508 -1.88 23.84 6.13
N LYS A 509 -1.34 22.82 5.44
CA LYS A 509 -2.11 21.67 4.94
C LYS A 509 -1.64 20.41 5.63
N ILE A 510 -2.58 19.68 6.23
CA ILE A 510 -2.35 18.48 7.02
C ILE A 510 -3.09 17.34 6.33
N TYR A 511 -2.34 16.41 5.74
CA TYR A 511 -2.90 15.25 5.05
C TYR A 511 -2.98 14.08 6.03
N MET A 512 -4.16 13.48 6.16
CA MET A 512 -4.40 12.29 6.97
C MET A 512 -4.16 10.99 6.19
N PRO A 513 -3.90 9.86 6.89
CA PRO A 513 -3.54 8.60 6.25
C PRO A 513 -4.56 8.00 5.27
N LEU A 514 -5.85 8.35 5.37
CA LEU A 514 -6.91 7.93 4.42
C LEU A 514 -7.20 8.95 3.31
N GLY A 515 -6.41 10.02 3.19
CA GLY A 515 -6.53 11.03 2.12
C GLY A 515 -7.33 12.28 2.49
N THR A 516 -8.06 12.27 3.62
CA THR A 516 -8.70 13.45 4.21
C THR A 516 -7.67 14.57 4.40
N MET A 517 -7.96 15.80 3.96
CA MET A 517 -7.05 16.95 4.09
C MET A 517 -7.66 18.03 4.97
N VAL A 518 -6.93 18.45 6.01
CA VAL A 518 -7.25 19.66 6.79
C VAL A 518 -6.41 20.82 6.27
N SER A 519 -7.05 21.91 5.87
CA SER A 519 -6.40 23.17 5.53
C SER A 519 -6.70 24.18 6.64
N VAL A 520 -5.65 24.85 7.12
CA VAL A 520 -5.70 25.77 8.26
C VAL A 520 -5.07 27.08 7.83
N ALA A 521 -5.89 28.13 7.72
CA ALA A 521 -5.43 29.48 7.43
C ALA A 521 -5.46 30.33 8.71
N ILE A 522 -4.35 30.99 9.01
CA ILE A 522 -4.16 31.90 10.15
C ILE A 522 -4.48 33.32 9.70
N ASN A 523 -5.40 33.98 10.39
CA ASN A 523 -5.86 35.32 10.06
C ASN A 523 -5.34 36.31 11.12
N ASN A 524 -4.38 37.16 10.74
CA ASN A 524 -3.76 38.15 11.62
C ASN A 524 -4.31 39.56 11.37
N TRP A 525 -5.42 39.92 12.00
CA TRP A 525 -5.96 41.28 11.89
C TRP A 525 -5.19 42.28 12.77
N SER A 526 -4.96 43.50 12.27
CA SER A 526 -4.37 44.62 13.02
C SER A 526 -5.33 45.17 14.10
N GLY A 527 -5.49 44.45 15.21
CA GLY A 527 -6.30 44.88 16.37
C GLY A 527 -7.17 43.82 17.05
N TYR A 528 -7.14 42.57 16.57
CA TYR A 528 -7.85 41.43 17.20
C TYR A 528 -6.86 40.30 17.52
N GLU A 529 -7.29 39.32 18.34
CA GLU A 529 -6.56 38.06 18.50
C GLU A 529 -6.60 37.25 17.20
N SER A 530 -5.53 36.49 16.91
CA SER A 530 -5.41 35.70 15.67
C SER A 530 -6.49 34.62 15.60
N THR A 531 -7.27 34.60 14.52
CA THR A 531 -8.32 33.60 14.28
C THR A 531 -7.89 32.56 13.24
N LEU A 532 -8.59 31.43 13.19
CA LEU A 532 -8.36 30.38 12.22
C LEU A 532 -9.58 30.21 11.32
N ASN A 533 -9.34 30.08 10.01
CA ASN A 533 -10.28 29.45 9.10
C ASN A 533 -9.87 27.97 8.97
N LEU A 534 -10.77 27.07 9.34
CA LEU A 534 -10.57 25.62 9.27
C LEU A 534 -11.38 25.04 8.13
N ASN A 535 -10.72 24.29 7.25
CA ASN A 535 -11.32 23.60 6.12
C ASN A 535 -10.97 22.11 6.20
N ILE A 536 -11.96 21.22 6.11
CA ILE A 536 -11.78 19.78 6.05
C ILE A 536 -12.35 19.28 4.72
N TYR A 537 -11.46 18.73 3.91
CA TYR A 537 -11.77 18.16 2.61
C TYR A 537 -11.80 16.63 2.73
N PRO A 538 -12.94 15.99 2.45
CA PRO A 538 -13.08 14.54 2.55
C PRO A 538 -12.42 13.82 1.37
N SER A 539 -12.13 12.56 1.63
CA SER A 539 -11.71 11.52 0.68
C SER A 539 -12.89 10.61 0.31
N VAL A 540 -12.66 9.65 -0.60
CA VAL A 540 -13.62 8.56 -0.85
C VAL A 540 -13.83 7.63 0.36
N LYS A 541 -12.89 7.62 1.33
CA LYS A 541 -12.97 6.80 2.55
C LYS A 541 -13.89 7.38 3.61
N ASP A 542 -14.12 8.69 3.56
CA ASP A 542 -14.94 9.42 4.53
C ASP A 542 -16.45 9.25 4.27
N VAL A 543 -16.86 8.79 3.08
CA VAL A 543 -18.27 8.64 2.69
C VAL A 543 -18.99 7.66 3.63
N HIS A 544 -20.06 8.14 4.26
CA HIS A 544 -20.83 7.48 5.33
C HIS A 544 -20.07 7.18 6.64
N GLU A 545 -18.76 7.48 6.69
CA GLU A 545 -17.89 7.20 7.82
C GLU A 545 -17.62 8.41 8.73
N THR A 546 -18.04 9.62 8.34
CA THR A 546 -17.85 10.84 9.15
C THR A 546 -18.90 10.99 10.26
N ARG A 547 -18.47 11.70 11.32
CA ARG A 547 -19.30 12.25 12.41
C ARG A 547 -18.56 13.44 13.03
N GLY A 548 -19.24 14.18 13.90
CA GLY A 548 -18.76 15.45 14.46
C GLY A 548 -19.62 16.62 13.97
N LEU A 549 -19.16 17.84 14.22
CA LEU A 549 -19.78 19.06 13.69
C LEU A 549 -19.90 19.05 12.15
N CYS A 550 -18.96 18.42 11.44
CA CYS A 550 -19.02 18.26 9.98
C CYS A 550 -20.16 17.38 9.45
N GLY A 551 -20.93 16.72 10.31
CA GLY A 551 -22.06 15.89 9.91
C GLY A 551 -21.66 14.53 9.31
N VAL A 552 -22.52 13.97 8.46
CA VAL A 552 -22.39 12.61 7.92
C VAL A 552 -22.41 12.67 6.40
N LEU A 553 -21.24 12.55 5.77
CA LEU A 553 -21.07 12.64 4.32
C LEU A 553 -21.91 11.59 3.56
N ASN A 554 -23.07 12.00 3.03
CA ASN A 554 -24.02 11.11 2.36
C ASN A 554 -24.93 11.81 1.31
N ASN A 555 -24.72 13.11 1.04
CA ASN A 555 -25.59 14.02 0.28
C ASN A 555 -26.94 14.36 0.94
N ASN A 556 -27.05 14.29 2.27
CA ASN A 556 -28.30 14.58 2.99
C ASN A 556 -28.09 15.48 4.23
N GLN A 557 -28.12 16.80 3.97
CA GLN A 557 -28.22 17.85 5.00
C GLN A 557 -29.28 17.59 6.08
N GLY A 558 -30.32 16.81 5.73
CA GLY A 558 -31.39 16.41 6.63
C GLY A 558 -30.94 15.53 7.81
N ASP A 559 -29.79 14.84 7.76
CA ASP A 559 -29.30 14.00 8.86
C ASP A 559 -27.83 14.21 9.27
N ASP A 560 -27.26 15.38 8.93
CA ASP A 560 -25.99 15.89 9.49
C ASP A 560 -26.04 16.15 10.99
N PHE A 561 -27.15 16.73 11.48
CA PHE A 561 -27.31 17.11 12.89
C PHE A 561 -27.59 15.88 13.77
N LYS A 562 -26.59 15.01 13.92
CA LYS A 562 -26.59 13.87 14.85
C LYS A 562 -25.65 14.14 16.01
N THR A 563 -26.10 13.86 17.23
CA THR A 563 -25.26 13.87 18.43
C THR A 563 -24.26 12.69 18.43
N PRO A 564 -23.30 12.61 19.37
CA PRO A 564 -22.38 11.48 19.48
C PRO A 564 -23.04 10.10 19.68
N SER A 565 -24.29 10.06 20.15
CA SER A 565 -25.09 8.82 20.28
C SER A 565 -25.89 8.48 19.02
N GLY A 566 -25.76 9.25 17.94
CA GLY A 566 -26.48 9.06 16.68
C GLY A 566 -27.91 9.63 16.67
N LEU A 567 -28.36 10.27 17.76
CA LEU A 567 -29.68 10.89 17.82
C LEU A 567 -29.72 12.14 16.94
N LYS A 568 -30.67 12.22 16.01
CA LYS A 568 -30.90 13.40 15.19
C LYS A 568 -31.58 14.50 15.99
N VAL A 569 -31.01 15.71 15.95
CA VAL A 569 -31.53 16.94 16.57
C VAL A 569 -31.84 17.99 15.51
N TYR A 570 -32.50 19.08 15.92
CA TYR A 570 -32.93 20.16 15.02
C TYR A 570 -32.39 21.53 15.44
N ASP A 571 -32.23 21.78 16.74
CA ASP A 571 -31.61 23.02 17.22
C ASP A 571 -30.09 23.01 17.00
N ASN A 572 -29.57 24.18 16.69
CA ASN A 572 -28.16 24.41 16.40
C ASN A 572 -27.29 24.36 17.67
N ASN A 573 -27.76 24.92 18.78
CA ASN A 573 -27.02 24.93 20.04
C ASN A 573 -27.01 23.52 20.66
N GLU A 574 -28.14 22.81 20.60
CA GLU A 574 -28.23 21.39 20.97
C GLU A 574 -27.23 20.54 20.18
N PHE A 575 -27.19 20.68 18.85
CA PHE A 575 -26.20 19.98 18.00
C PHE A 575 -24.77 20.34 18.37
N SER A 576 -24.43 21.63 18.37
CA SER A 576 -23.06 22.10 18.58
C SER A 576 -22.52 21.73 19.97
N LEU A 577 -23.33 21.93 21.02
CA LEU A 577 -22.95 21.57 22.39
C LEU A 577 -22.88 20.05 22.60
N SER A 578 -23.62 19.23 21.84
CA SER A 578 -23.50 17.76 21.93
C SER A 578 -22.14 17.23 21.48
N TRP A 579 -21.39 17.99 20.67
CA TRP A 579 -20.04 17.65 20.21
C TRP A 579 -18.92 18.35 20.99
N ARG A 580 -19.27 19.08 22.06
CA ARG A 580 -18.31 19.67 23.00
C ARG A 580 -17.63 18.58 23.82
N LEU A 581 -16.32 18.66 23.95
CA LEU A 581 -15.48 17.75 24.74
C LEU A 581 -15.21 18.31 26.14
N ASP A 582 -15.08 17.39 27.10
CA ASP A 582 -14.40 17.66 28.36
C ASP A 582 -12.88 17.76 28.13
N GLN A 583 -12.18 18.47 29.02
CA GLN A 583 -10.73 18.67 28.93
C GLN A 583 -9.93 17.35 28.91
N ARG A 584 -10.50 16.25 29.42
CA ARG A 584 -9.87 14.92 29.47
C ARG A 584 -9.79 14.22 28.11
N ASP A 585 -10.70 14.54 27.19
CA ASP A 585 -10.76 13.97 25.84
C ASP A 585 -10.17 14.91 24.77
N SER A 586 -9.59 16.03 25.22
CA SER A 586 -9.02 17.08 24.39
C SER A 586 -7.54 16.83 24.06
N PHE A 587 -7.21 16.75 22.77
CA PHE A 587 -5.82 16.62 22.30
C PHE A 587 -4.98 17.88 22.53
N PHE A 588 -5.62 19.02 22.89
CA PHE A 588 -4.92 20.21 23.39
C PHE A 588 -4.33 20.00 24.80
N ASP A 589 -4.70 18.92 25.50
CA ASP A 589 -4.01 18.43 26.69
C ASP A 589 -3.38 17.04 26.46
N PRO A 590 -2.21 16.98 25.78
CA PRO A 590 -1.49 15.72 25.53
C PRO A 590 -0.97 15.03 26.81
N MET A 591 -1.00 15.66 28.00
CA MET A 591 -0.62 14.98 29.25
C MET A 591 -1.58 13.85 29.62
N ASN A 592 -2.87 14.05 29.33
CA ASN A 592 -3.92 13.08 29.60
C ASN A 592 -4.08 12.04 28.47
N HIS A 593 -3.38 12.22 27.35
CA HIS A 593 -3.55 11.39 26.15
C HIS A 593 -2.39 10.44 25.90
N ASN A 594 -2.64 9.15 26.08
CA ASN A 594 -1.88 8.09 25.44
C ASN A 594 -2.64 7.61 24.19
N PRO A 595 -2.57 8.31 23.04
CA PRO A 595 -3.42 8.01 21.89
C PRO A 595 -3.20 6.59 21.37
N ASP A 596 -4.29 5.87 21.07
CA ASP A 596 -4.22 4.56 20.40
C ASP A 596 -3.33 4.67 19.17
N LEU A 597 -2.51 3.65 18.93
CA LEU A 597 -1.81 3.48 17.65
C LEU A 597 -2.81 3.25 16.51
N TRP A 598 -2.33 3.35 15.28
CA TRP A 598 -3.08 2.90 14.11
C TRP A 598 -3.28 1.37 14.16
N ASP A 599 -4.35 0.89 13.53
CA ASP A 599 -4.59 -0.55 13.40
C ASP A 599 -3.73 -1.13 12.27
N GLU A 600 -2.86 -2.09 12.60
CA GLU A 600 -1.94 -2.75 11.64
C GLU A 600 -2.66 -3.41 10.44
N ASN A 601 -3.96 -3.73 10.59
CA ASN A 601 -4.78 -4.31 9.51
C ASN A 601 -5.42 -3.24 8.59
N SER A 602 -5.60 -2.02 9.10
CA SER A 602 -6.26 -0.92 8.39
C SER A 602 -5.29 -0.22 7.45
N GLN A 603 -5.20 -0.65 6.20
CA GLN A 603 -4.26 -0.06 5.23
C GLN A 603 -4.50 1.44 4.99
N TYR A 604 -3.39 2.17 4.91
CA TYR A 604 -3.33 3.62 4.81
C TYR A 604 -2.13 4.07 3.97
N CYS A 605 -2.11 5.33 3.54
CA CYS A 605 -1.09 5.85 2.65
C CYS A 605 -0.18 6.91 3.28
N VAL A 606 1.12 6.70 3.14
CA VAL A 606 2.19 7.61 3.60
C VAL A 606 3.15 7.87 2.45
N CYS A 607 3.52 9.12 2.22
CA CYS A 607 4.63 9.45 1.32
C CYS A 607 5.97 9.08 1.98
N PRO A 608 6.75 8.10 1.47
CA PRO A 608 8.05 7.78 2.04
C PRO A 608 9.01 8.98 1.84
N ALA A 609 9.66 9.41 2.93
CA ALA A 609 10.50 10.62 2.95
C ALA A 609 11.81 10.52 2.13
N ALA A 610 12.07 9.39 1.44
CA ALA A 610 13.36 9.05 0.85
C ALA A 610 13.27 8.72 -0.65
N LEU A 611 12.75 9.65 -1.46
CA LEU A 611 12.73 9.54 -2.93
C LEU A 611 13.86 10.32 -3.64
N ASN A 612 14.56 11.23 -2.96
CA ASN A 612 15.57 12.09 -3.59
C ASN A 612 16.94 11.42 -3.80
N THR A 613 17.28 10.31 -3.10
CA THR A 613 18.59 9.65 -3.20
C THR A 613 18.55 8.14 -2.89
N ALA A 614 18.11 7.29 -3.84
CA ALA A 614 18.29 5.83 -3.72
C ALA A 614 18.24 5.07 -5.07
N THR A 615 19.39 4.82 -5.69
CA THR A 615 19.55 3.63 -6.56
C THR A 615 19.54 2.39 -5.67
N ILE A 616 18.51 1.54 -5.79
CA ILE A 616 18.24 0.43 -4.86
C ILE A 616 19.32 -0.67 -4.93
N PRO A 617 20.05 -0.98 -3.83
CA PRO A 617 20.88 -2.17 -3.72
C PRO A 617 20.10 -3.32 -3.07
N SER A 618 20.09 -4.49 -3.70
CA SER A 618 19.33 -5.67 -3.25
C SER A 618 20.09 -6.53 -2.22
N THR A 619 20.09 -6.11 -0.94
CA THR A 619 20.50 -6.95 0.21
C THR A 619 19.55 -6.82 1.41
N SER A 620 19.67 -7.75 2.36
CA SER A 620 18.66 -8.18 3.33
C SER A 620 18.68 -7.45 4.69
N SER A 621 17.61 -7.69 5.47
CA SER A 621 17.44 -7.42 6.92
C SER A 621 17.43 -5.96 7.39
N GLY A 622 16.43 -5.61 8.21
CA GLY A 622 16.28 -4.30 8.86
C GLY A 622 15.03 -3.58 8.35
N ASN A 623 14.07 -3.36 9.26
CA ASN A 623 12.72 -2.83 9.03
C ASN A 623 12.65 -1.77 7.92
N LYS A 624 12.16 -2.18 6.74
CA LYS A 624 11.72 -1.25 5.70
C LYS A 624 10.27 -0.89 5.99
N LEU A 625 9.96 0.41 6.00
CA LEU A 625 8.59 0.85 5.79
C LEU A 625 8.27 0.62 4.32
N ASP A 626 7.64 -0.51 4.00
CA ASP A 626 7.08 -0.75 2.68
C ASP A 626 5.93 0.25 2.45
N PRO A 627 5.95 1.03 1.36
CA PRO A 627 4.87 1.97 1.06
C PRO A 627 3.63 1.18 0.60
N LEU A 628 2.66 1.02 1.49
CA LEU A 628 1.39 0.30 1.27
C LEU A 628 0.42 0.96 0.26
N CYS A 629 0.91 1.87 -0.57
CA CYS A 629 0.16 2.55 -1.62
C CYS A 629 0.33 1.89 -2.99
N SER A 630 -0.61 2.12 -3.90
CA SER A 630 -0.36 1.91 -5.33
C SER A 630 0.83 2.77 -5.80
N ALA A 631 1.54 2.29 -6.83
CA ALA A 631 2.68 3.01 -7.41
C ALA A 631 2.35 4.42 -7.92
N SER A 632 1.07 4.72 -8.17
CA SER A 632 0.63 6.07 -8.57
C SER A 632 0.70 7.09 -7.43
N LEU A 633 0.46 6.69 -6.17
CA LEU A 633 0.51 7.67 -5.07
C LEU A 633 1.94 8.07 -4.73
N SER A 634 2.90 7.15 -4.85
CA SER A 634 4.33 7.47 -4.74
C SER A 634 4.82 8.36 -5.90
N LEU A 635 4.20 8.24 -7.09
CA LEU A 635 4.36 9.22 -8.18
C LEU A 635 3.90 10.62 -7.76
N SER A 636 2.70 10.74 -7.16
CA SER A 636 2.21 12.03 -6.62
C SER A 636 3.08 12.59 -5.48
N CYS A 637 3.74 11.73 -4.69
CA CYS A 637 4.77 12.14 -3.73
C CYS A 637 6.08 12.63 -4.38
N SER A 638 6.27 12.36 -5.69
CA SER A 638 7.48 12.64 -6.48
C SER A 638 7.30 13.74 -7.53
N THR A 639 6.06 14.10 -7.91
CA THR A 639 5.80 15.16 -8.89
C THR A 639 6.27 16.54 -8.38
N ASN A 640 6.87 17.33 -9.28
CA ASN A 640 7.54 18.61 -8.99
C ASN A 640 6.56 19.74 -8.59
N ILE A 641 5.92 19.62 -7.43
CA ILE A 641 5.27 20.77 -6.80
C ILE A 641 6.38 21.66 -6.21
N ASN A 642 6.55 22.86 -6.76
CA ASN A 642 7.45 23.90 -6.23
C ASN A 642 6.91 24.49 -4.91
N ILE A 643 6.77 23.66 -3.88
CA ILE A 643 6.46 24.11 -2.52
C ILE A 643 7.73 24.78 -1.96
N GLN A 644 7.79 26.11 -2.02
CA GLN A 644 8.83 26.90 -1.34
C GLN A 644 8.65 26.88 0.19
N GLY A 645 7.46 26.54 0.67
CA GLY A 645 7.12 26.31 2.07
C GLY A 645 7.77 25.07 2.70
N THR A 646 7.87 25.07 4.03
CA THR A 646 8.64 24.07 4.78
C THR A 646 7.83 22.78 4.98
N GLN A 647 8.29 21.64 4.46
CA GLN A 647 7.66 20.34 4.75
C GLN A 647 8.01 19.87 6.17
N TYR A 648 7.01 19.75 7.04
CA TYR A 648 7.13 19.18 8.39
C TYR A 648 6.98 17.65 8.40
N ARG A 649 7.39 16.98 7.31
CA ARG A 649 7.18 15.54 7.03
C ARG A 649 7.78 14.55 8.03
N THR A 650 8.69 15.00 8.90
CA THR A 650 9.39 14.11 9.83
C THR A 650 9.48 14.74 11.21
N CYS A 651 8.93 14.05 12.21
CA CYS A 651 9.12 14.39 13.61
C CYS A 651 10.54 14.00 14.05
N ASN A 652 11.50 14.90 13.83
CA ASN A 652 12.94 14.63 13.81
C ASN A 652 13.59 14.48 15.21
N ILE A 653 12.95 13.72 16.11
CA ILE A 653 13.37 13.51 17.50
C ILE A 653 14.42 12.39 17.56
N ARG A 654 15.70 12.78 17.45
CA ARG A 654 16.82 11.83 17.24
C ARG A 654 17.22 10.99 18.46
N THR A 655 16.84 11.36 19.69
CA THR A 655 17.23 10.62 20.90
C THR A 655 16.09 10.46 21.91
N LYS A 656 16.21 9.45 22.80
CA LYS A 656 15.28 9.28 23.93
C LYS A 656 15.29 10.49 24.89
N ARG A 657 16.45 11.12 25.12
CA ARG A 657 16.58 12.31 25.95
C ARG A 657 15.83 13.50 25.33
N SER A 658 16.01 13.75 24.03
CA SER A 658 15.26 14.79 23.32
C SER A 658 13.76 14.54 23.32
N LYS A 659 13.29 13.28 23.28
CA LYS A 659 11.84 12.98 23.39
C LYS A 659 11.27 13.32 24.77
N HIS A 660 12.00 13.03 25.84
CA HIS A 660 11.59 13.35 27.20
C HIS A 660 11.64 14.85 27.48
N SER A 661 12.74 15.52 27.12
CA SER A 661 12.96 16.96 27.30
C SER A 661 11.93 17.78 26.48
N MET A 662 11.63 17.38 25.24
CA MET A 662 10.54 17.99 24.45
C MET A 662 9.16 17.79 25.11
N SER A 663 8.90 16.64 25.72
CA SER A 663 7.64 16.38 26.43
C SER A 663 7.49 17.26 27.68
N LYS A 664 8.57 17.45 28.46
CA LYS A 664 8.62 18.39 29.59
C LYS A 664 8.41 19.84 29.13
N GLU A 665 9.01 20.25 28.02
CA GLU A 665 8.85 21.61 27.50
C GLU A 665 7.43 21.88 27.01
N ILE A 666 6.83 20.92 26.28
CA ILE A 666 5.42 21.00 25.87
C ILE A 666 4.52 21.09 27.11
N GLU A 667 4.74 20.25 28.12
CA GLU A 667 4.03 20.33 29.41
C GLU A 667 4.16 21.71 30.08
N ARG A 668 5.37 22.29 30.14
CA ARG A 668 5.63 23.62 30.71
C ARG A 668 4.86 24.70 29.96
N ILE A 669 4.94 24.71 28.63
CA ILE A 669 4.25 25.67 27.77
C ILE A 669 2.72 25.52 27.90
N LEU A 670 2.21 24.30 28.03
CA LEU A 670 0.78 24.03 28.21
C LEU A 670 0.27 24.53 29.57
N ARG A 671 0.92 24.13 30.68
CA ARG A 671 0.53 24.49 32.06
C ARG A 671 0.48 26.00 32.30
N LYS A 672 1.30 26.78 31.58
CA LYS A 672 1.36 28.26 31.69
C LYS A 672 0.01 28.94 31.36
N GLU A 673 -0.75 28.43 30.39
CA GLU A 673 -2.07 28.99 30.01
C GLU A 673 -3.08 28.92 31.18
N VAL A 674 -2.99 27.89 32.03
CA VAL A 674 -3.91 27.70 33.17
C VAL A 674 -3.79 28.85 34.18
N VAL A 675 -2.57 29.32 34.45
CA VAL A 675 -2.31 30.37 35.45
C VAL A 675 -2.65 31.76 34.93
N ASP A 676 -2.38 32.05 33.65
CA ASP A 676 -2.71 33.36 33.06
C ASP A 676 -4.23 33.56 32.85
N ASN A 677 -5.00 32.48 32.65
CA ASN A 677 -6.46 32.57 32.49
C ASN A 677 -7.16 33.06 33.78
N ASP A 678 -6.73 32.59 34.97
CA ASP A 678 -7.27 33.05 36.26
C ASP A 678 -7.02 34.55 36.52
N ILE A 679 -6.01 35.13 35.89
CA ILE A 679 -5.61 36.54 36.07
C ILE A 679 -6.31 37.48 35.07
N LYS A 680 -6.68 36.99 33.88
CA LYS A 680 -7.28 37.81 32.81
C LYS A 680 -8.79 38.04 32.94
N THR A 681 -9.49 37.38 33.85
CA THR A 681 -10.95 37.51 34.05
C THR A 681 -11.39 38.80 34.78
N GLN A 682 -10.94 39.97 34.32
CA GLN A 682 -11.65 41.26 34.49
C GLN A 682 -11.04 42.41 33.65
N GLN A 683 -11.47 42.56 32.39
CA GLN A 683 -11.34 43.84 31.67
C GLN A 683 -12.67 44.22 30.98
N ASN A 684 -13.11 45.46 31.21
CA ASN A 684 -14.45 45.93 30.84
C ASN A 684 -14.53 46.33 29.36
N LEU A 685 -14.91 45.39 28.49
CA LEU A 685 -15.35 45.71 27.14
C LEU A 685 -16.69 46.45 27.18
N GLN A 686 -16.67 47.76 26.91
CA GLN A 686 -17.89 48.57 26.87
C GLN A 686 -18.82 48.10 25.74
N LYS A 687 -20.11 47.92 26.04
CA LYS A 687 -21.15 47.74 25.02
C LYS A 687 -21.21 49.00 24.14
N ARG A 688 -20.69 48.91 22.91
CA ARG A 688 -21.12 49.82 21.83
C ARG A 688 -22.60 49.60 21.55
N SER A 689 -23.30 50.67 21.19
CA SER A 689 -24.68 50.59 20.71
C SER A 689 -24.72 49.84 19.38
N VAL A 690 -25.48 48.75 19.31
CA VAL A 690 -25.75 48.04 18.06
C VAL A 690 -26.47 48.98 17.10
N ILE A 691 -25.91 49.20 15.92
CA ILE A 691 -26.61 49.85 14.81
C ILE A 691 -27.39 48.74 14.11
N ALA A 692 -28.71 48.84 14.08
CA ALA A 692 -29.58 47.84 13.46
C ALA A 692 -29.57 47.97 11.93
N ILE A 693 -28.51 47.47 11.31
CA ILE A 693 -28.38 47.32 9.85
C ILE A 693 -29.23 46.11 9.42
N SER A 694 -29.93 46.22 8.30
CA SER A 694 -30.74 45.09 7.78
C SER A 694 -29.87 44.08 7.02
N LEU A 695 -30.29 42.80 6.98
CA LEU A 695 -29.53 41.78 6.23
C LEU A 695 -29.45 42.08 4.72
N GLU A 696 -30.51 42.69 4.15
CA GLU A 696 -30.53 43.10 2.73
C GLU A 696 -29.51 44.22 2.45
N GLU A 697 -29.46 45.23 3.32
CA GLU A 697 -28.48 46.33 3.26
C GLU A 697 -27.05 45.83 3.47
N ALA A 698 -26.86 44.86 4.37
CA ALA A 698 -25.56 44.26 4.65
C ALA A 698 -25.06 43.38 3.50
N LEU A 699 -25.93 42.57 2.88
CA LEU A 699 -25.61 41.77 1.68
C LEU A 699 -25.17 42.66 0.52
N GLU A 700 -25.88 43.76 0.28
CA GLU A 700 -25.55 44.71 -0.79
C GLU A 700 -24.22 45.45 -0.52
N GLU A 701 -23.93 45.87 0.72
CA GLU A 701 -22.65 46.51 1.04
C GLU A 701 -21.47 45.52 1.00
N CYS A 702 -21.64 44.29 1.50
CA CYS A 702 -20.67 43.20 1.32
C CYS A 702 -20.43 42.88 -0.16
N LYS A 703 -21.48 42.88 -1.00
CA LYS A 703 -21.35 42.67 -2.44
C LYS A 703 -20.51 43.77 -3.10
N ARG A 704 -20.70 45.03 -2.72
CA ARG A 704 -19.85 46.16 -3.18
C ARG A 704 -18.42 45.99 -2.70
N PHE A 705 -18.20 45.61 -1.46
CA PHE A 705 -16.86 45.34 -0.92
C PHE A 705 -16.15 44.25 -1.71
N PHE A 706 -16.81 43.12 -1.96
CA PHE A 706 -16.25 42.01 -2.75
C PHE A 706 -15.92 42.45 -4.18
N THR A 707 -16.86 43.13 -4.85
CA THR A 707 -16.68 43.57 -6.25
C THR A 707 -15.55 44.60 -6.43
N SER A 708 -15.27 45.41 -5.40
CA SER A 708 -14.25 46.45 -5.44
C SER A 708 -12.87 46.01 -4.91
N ASN A 709 -12.82 45.17 -3.87
CA ASN A 709 -11.59 44.84 -3.15
C ASN A 709 -11.13 43.38 -3.31
N CYS A 710 -12.01 42.43 -3.69
CA CYS A 710 -11.60 41.04 -3.91
C CYS A 710 -11.18 40.81 -5.36
N THR A 711 -9.88 40.67 -5.62
CA THR A 711 -9.36 40.34 -6.96
C THR A 711 -9.95 39.02 -7.48
N THR A 712 -10.26 38.09 -6.56
CA THR A 712 -10.86 36.79 -6.85
C THR A 712 -12.34 36.83 -7.24
N ALA A 713 -13.09 37.90 -6.92
CA ALA A 713 -14.50 38.03 -7.29
C ALA A 713 -14.76 37.95 -8.81
N ARG A 714 -13.70 38.12 -9.61
CA ARG A 714 -13.72 38.03 -11.08
C ARG A 714 -13.74 36.59 -11.63
N PHE A 715 -13.60 35.58 -10.78
CA PHE A 715 -13.58 34.17 -11.19
C PHE A 715 -14.91 33.43 -10.98
N GLU A 716 -15.91 34.04 -10.32
CA GLU A 716 -17.20 33.41 -10.00
C GLU A 716 -17.86 32.76 -11.24
N ASP A 717 -17.99 33.52 -12.33
CA ASP A 717 -18.58 33.05 -13.60
C ASP A 717 -17.76 31.97 -14.35
N THR A 718 -16.55 31.64 -13.88
CA THR A 718 -15.60 30.74 -14.59
C THR A 718 -15.39 29.39 -13.92
N LEU A 719 -15.97 29.15 -12.74
CA LEU A 719 -15.75 27.92 -11.96
C LEU A 719 -16.77 26.82 -12.29
N PRO A 720 -16.37 25.54 -12.31
CA PRO A 720 -17.17 24.47 -12.92
C PRO A 720 -18.28 23.90 -12.02
N ASN A 721 -18.33 24.25 -10.73
CA ASN A 721 -19.14 23.59 -9.71
C ASN A 721 -20.15 24.55 -9.05
N SER A 722 -21.18 24.96 -9.81
CA SER A 722 -22.25 25.88 -9.38
C SER A 722 -23.20 25.35 -8.28
N ASN A 723 -22.86 24.25 -7.60
CA ASN A 723 -23.63 23.69 -6.49
C ASN A 723 -23.18 24.26 -5.13
N HIS A 724 -21.95 24.75 -5.02
CA HIS A 724 -21.52 25.61 -3.91
C HIS A 724 -21.32 27.02 -4.44
N ASN A 725 -22.26 27.90 -4.17
CA ASN A 725 -22.10 29.34 -4.39
C ASN A 725 -21.14 29.93 -3.34
N SER A 726 -19.86 29.56 -3.40
CA SER A 726 -18.80 29.91 -2.45
C SER A 726 -18.70 31.43 -2.21
N MET A 727 -18.84 32.23 -3.28
CA MET A 727 -18.94 33.70 -3.19
C MET A 727 -20.16 34.13 -2.38
N ASN A 728 -21.37 33.66 -2.71
CA ASN A 728 -22.59 33.97 -1.94
C ASN A 728 -22.52 33.48 -0.49
N SER A 729 -21.81 32.38 -0.20
CA SER A 729 -21.59 31.90 1.17
C SER A 729 -20.71 32.88 1.96
N SER A 730 -19.53 33.23 1.42
CA SER A 730 -18.62 34.21 2.03
C SER A 730 -19.25 35.61 2.13
N MET A 731 -20.08 36.02 1.16
CA MET A 731 -20.86 37.26 1.22
C MET A 731 -22.00 37.20 2.25
N THR A 732 -22.65 36.05 2.44
CA THR A 732 -23.69 35.88 3.48
C THR A 732 -23.07 35.96 4.87
N ASN A 733 -21.94 35.29 5.08
CA ASN A 733 -21.18 35.37 6.33
C ASN A 733 -20.76 36.83 6.62
N CYS A 734 -20.16 37.52 5.63
CA CYS A 734 -19.86 38.95 5.71
C CYS A 734 -21.08 39.80 6.11
N ALA A 735 -22.26 39.52 5.55
CA ALA A 735 -23.47 40.27 5.83
C ALA A 735 -24.00 40.01 7.25
N LEU A 736 -23.97 38.77 7.72
CA LEU A 736 -24.27 38.41 9.11
C LEU A 736 -23.35 39.18 10.06
N ASP A 737 -22.04 39.08 9.85
CA ASP A 737 -20.99 39.80 10.58
C ASP A 737 -21.28 41.31 10.66
N TYR A 738 -21.61 41.92 9.52
CA TYR A 738 -21.87 43.35 9.45
C TYR A 738 -23.19 43.73 10.15
N THR A 739 -24.24 42.91 10.09
CA THR A 739 -25.48 43.16 10.87
C THR A 739 -25.27 43.08 12.39
N TYR A 740 -24.40 42.18 12.88
CA TYR A 740 -24.15 42.03 14.32
C TYR A 740 -23.13 43.04 14.86
N THR A 741 -22.09 43.37 14.09
CA THR A 741 -20.97 44.20 14.55
C THR A 741 -21.04 45.66 14.10
N GLY A 742 -21.74 45.96 13.01
CA GLY A 742 -21.66 47.25 12.32
C GLY A 742 -20.27 47.58 11.74
N ASN A 743 -19.39 46.57 11.59
CA ASN A 743 -17.99 46.77 11.23
C ASN A 743 -17.60 46.06 9.92
N MET A 744 -17.66 46.80 8.81
CA MET A 744 -17.30 46.34 7.46
C MET A 744 -15.84 45.88 7.30
N SER A 745 -14.96 46.06 8.30
CA SER A 745 -13.58 45.55 8.21
C SER A 745 -13.54 44.03 8.02
N LEU A 746 -14.45 43.29 8.69
CA LEU A 746 -14.53 41.83 8.63
C LEU A 746 -14.78 41.29 7.20
N ALA A 747 -15.30 42.11 6.28
CA ALA A 747 -15.50 41.73 4.88
C ALA A 747 -14.21 41.28 4.16
N SER A 748 -13.04 41.83 4.50
CA SER A 748 -11.77 41.38 3.89
C SER A 748 -11.27 40.04 4.43
N LEU A 749 -11.78 39.59 5.58
CA LEU A 749 -11.51 38.24 6.08
C LEU A 749 -12.32 37.21 5.28
N HIS A 750 -13.60 37.48 5.03
CA HIS A 750 -14.42 36.65 4.12
C HIS A 750 -13.93 36.68 2.66
N CYS A 751 -13.27 37.77 2.24
CA CYS A 751 -12.57 37.87 0.95
C CYS A 751 -11.42 36.84 0.82
N GLU A 752 -10.63 36.67 1.89
CA GLU A 752 -9.52 35.71 1.96
C GLU A 752 -10.00 34.26 2.15
N THR A 753 -11.10 34.07 2.87
CA THR A 753 -11.87 32.81 2.87
C THR A 753 -12.24 32.41 1.45
N TYR A 754 -12.93 33.28 0.72
CA TYR A 754 -13.33 33.04 -0.67
C TYR A 754 -12.14 32.77 -1.61
N ARG A 755 -11.06 33.57 -1.51
CA ARG A 755 -9.80 33.34 -2.25
C ARG A 755 -9.22 31.94 -1.99
N SER A 756 -9.30 31.47 -0.74
CA SER A 756 -8.79 30.15 -0.35
C SER A 756 -9.66 29.02 -0.89
N GLU A 757 -10.99 29.15 -0.86
CA GLU A 757 -11.90 28.14 -1.43
C GLU A 757 -11.68 27.97 -2.94
N VAL A 758 -11.59 29.08 -3.68
CA VAL A 758 -11.32 29.04 -5.13
C VAL A 758 -9.94 28.43 -5.44
N ALA A 759 -8.93 28.72 -4.62
CA ALA A 759 -7.59 28.13 -4.77
C ALA A 759 -7.60 26.60 -4.60
N GLU A 760 -8.39 26.07 -3.65
CA GLU A 760 -8.50 24.62 -3.44
C GLU A 760 -9.37 23.93 -4.50
N GLU A 761 -10.46 24.53 -4.98
CA GLU A 761 -11.25 23.94 -6.09
C GLU A 761 -10.41 23.83 -7.36
N ILE A 762 -9.73 24.92 -7.77
CA ILE A 762 -8.76 24.89 -8.89
C ILE A 762 -7.62 23.89 -8.57
N GLY A 763 -7.20 23.78 -7.30
CA GLY A 763 -6.16 22.86 -6.83
C GLY A 763 -6.53 21.37 -6.87
N ARG A 764 -7.80 21.01 -6.67
CA ARG A 764 -8.29 19.61 -6.69
C ARG A 764 -8.84 19.18 -8.05
N ASN A 765 -9.40 20.11 -8.83
CA ASN A 765 -10.05 19.83 -10.10
C ASN A 765 -9.03 19.78 -11.26
N SER A 766 -8.36 18.64 -11.46
CA SER A 766 -7.38 18.43 -12.54
C SER A 766 -7.98 18.64 -13.92
N THR A 767 -9.16 18.05 -14.17
CA THR A 767 -9.94 18.20 -15.40
C THR A 767 -10.19 19.68 -15.74
N PHE A 768 -10.56 20.50 -14.75
CA PHE A 768 -10.74 21.94 -14.94
C PHE A 768 -9.44 22.66 -15.32
N ARG A 769 -8.31 22.34 -14.66
CA ARG A 769 -7.01 22.95 -14.97
C ARG A 769 -6.51 22.61 -16.38
N GLU A 770 -6.72 21.37 -16.81
CA GLU A 770 -6.34 20.89 -18.14
C GLU A 770 -7.22 21.51 -19.24
N ALA A 771 -8.51 21.74 -18.96
CA ALA A 771 -9.43 22.40 -19.88
C ALA A 771 -9.30 23.94 -19.91
N ASN A 772 -8.92 24.60 -18.80
CA ASN A 772 -8.94 26.06 -18.64
C ASN A 772 -7.59 26.65 -18.18
N PRO A 773 -6.46 26.38 -18.87
CA PRO A 773 -5.13 26.81 -18.43
C PRO A 773 -4.99 28.34 -18.28
N GLU A 774 -5.69 29.12 -19.11
CA GLU A 774 -5.70 30.59 -19.03
C GLU A 774 -6.34 31.08 -17.72
N VAL A 775 -7.41 30.43 -17.24
CA VAL A 775 -8.08 30.77 -15.98
C VAL A 775 -7.16 30.46 -14.79
N VAL A 776 -6.41 29.35 -14.85
CA VAL A 776 -5.43 28.96 -13.81
C VAL A 776 -4.30 29.99 -13.71
N GLU A 777 -3.75 30.46 -14.83
CA GLU A 777 -2.66 31.46 -14.83
C GLU A 777 -3.16 32.87 -14.49
N SER A 778 -4.38 33.21 -14.91
CA SER A 778 -5.09 34.43 -14.49
C SER A 778 -5.31 34.44 -12.96
N PHE A 779 -5.73 33.32 -12.38
CA PHE A 779 -5.91 33.18 -10.93
C PHE A 779 -4.58 33.34 -10.20
N ARG A 780 -3.53 32.61 -10.63
CA ARG A 780 -2.17 32.76 -10.08
C ARG A 780 -1.70 34.21 -10.11
N THR A 781 -1.91 34.92 -11.20
CA THR A 781 -1.39 36.29 -11.35
C THR A 781 -2.12 37.34 -10.51
N MET A 782 -3.35 37.10 -10.06
CA MET A 782 -4.15 38.06 -9.29
C MET A 782 -4.46 37.68 -7.83
N ALA A 783 -4.32 36.41 -7.42
CA ALA A 783 -4.78 35.91 -6.12
C ALA A 783 -3.73 35.94 -4.99
N CYS A 784 -3.03 37.07 -4.80
CA CYS A 784 -2.08 37.24 -3.69
C CYS A 784 -2.77 37.28 -2.31
N ILE A 785 -2.02 36.90 -1.26
CA ILE A 785 -2.50 36.86 0.12
C ILE A 785 -2.76 38.26 0.71
N ASN A 786 -3.91 38.41 1.38
CA ASN A 786 -4.40 39.64 2.03
C ASN A 786 -4.37 40.88 1.11
N ASN A 787 -4.44 40.70 -0.22
CA ASN A 787 -4.12 41.73 -1.23
C ASN A 787 -2.82 42.52 -0.92
N CYS A 788 -1.80 41.83 -0.40
CA CYS A 788 -0.54 42.43 0.04
C CYS A 788 -0.73 43.57 1.07
N ASN A 789 -1.79 43.49 1.89
CA ASN A 789 -2.25 44.50 2.85
C ASN A 789 -2.37 45.93 2.27
N ASN A 790 -2.50 46.06 0.95
CA ASN A 790 -2.32 47.31 0.18
C ASN A 790 -0.94 47.98 0.33
N ASN A 791 0.04 47.32 0.98
CA ASN A 791 1.41 47.77 1.22
C ASN A 791 2.44 47.17 0.25
N GLY A 792 2.01 46.28 -0.63
CA GLY A 792 2.80 45.67 -1.69
C GLY A 792 2.04 45.56 -3.00
N ASP A 793 2.74 45.14 -4.04
CA ASP A 793 2.19 44.92 -5.37
C ASP A 793 2.17 43.40 -5.67
N CYS A 794 1.05 42.90 -6.19
CA CYS A 794 0.84 41.47 -6.44
C CYS A 794 1.52 41.01 -7.73
N VAL A 795 2.41 40.02 -7.66
CA VAL A 795 3.11 39.45 -8.81
C VAL A 795 3.14 37.93 -8.73
N ASN A 796 2.40 37.27 -9.63
CA ASN A 796 2.30 35.80 -9.72
C ASN A 796 2.00 35.12 -8.36
N GLY A 797 1.00 35.65 -7.65
CA GLY A 797 0.50 35.10 -6.39
C GLY A 797 1.38 35.43 -5.17
N SER A 798 2.50 36.11 -5.39
CA SER A 798 3.44 36.54 -4.35
C SER A 798 3.40 38.06 -4.21
N CYS A 799 3.50 38.56 -2.97
CA CYS A 799 3.54 39.99 -2.72
C CYS A 799 4.97 40.55 -2.81
N ILE A 800 5.14 41.64 -3.57
CA ILE A 800 6.36 42.45 -3.55
C ILE A 800 6.09 43.67 -2.69
N CYS A 801 6.59 43.66 -1.45
CA CYS A 801 6.34 44.73 -0.49
C CYS A 801 7.05 46.04 -0.87
N ARG A 802 6.39 47.17 -0.62
CA ARG A 802 6.99 48.50 -0.77
C ARG A 802 7.99 48.75 0.37
N ASP A 803 8.89 49.70 0.14
CA ASP A 803 9.95 50.04 1.08
C ASP A 803 9.41 50.26 2.51
N SER A 804 10.04 49.59 3.48
CA SER A 804 9.65 49.51 4.90
C SER A 804 8.60 48.46 5.29
N TYR A 805 8.04 47.68 4.36
CA TYR A 805 7.15 46.54 4.67
C TYR A 805 7.78 45.18 4.37
N ILE A 806 7.41 44.17 5.14
CA ILE A 806 7.93 42.80 5.10
C ILE A 806 6.83 41.78 5.45
N GLU A 807 7.21 40.49 5.49
CA GLU A 807 6.33 39.32 5.58
C GLU A 807 5.64 39.02 4.23
N GLU A 808 5.12 37.80 4.08
CA GLU A 808 4.64 37.28 2.78
C GLU A 808 3.41 38.01 2.23
N ASP A 809 2.75 38.80 3.08
CA ASP A 809 1.55 39.57 2.80
C ASP A 809 1.75 41.08 2.99
N CYS A 810 2.96 41.54 3.33
CA CYS A 810 3.30 42.95 3.61
C CYS A 810 2.54 43.59 4.80
N SER A 811 2.06 42.79 5.76
CA SER A 811 1.37 43.30 6.97
C SER A 811 2.32 43.95 8.00
N VAL A 812 3.59 43.52 8.07
CA VAL A 812 4.53 43.97 9.10
C VAL A 812 5.47 45.07 8.59
N SER A 813 5.58 46.16 9.34
CA SER A 813 6.64 47.16 9.12
C SER A 813 8.00 46.61 9.57
N LEU A 814 9.03 46.82 8.75
CA LEU A 814 10.44 46.55 9.02
C LEU A 814 10.95 47.24 10.32
N SER A 815 10.33 48.36 10.71
CA SER A 815 10.65 49.07 11.97
C SER A 815 10.18 48.33 13.23
N ASN A 816 9.22 47.41 13.09
CA ASN A 816 8.67 46.68 14.22
C ASN A 816 9.57 45.47 14.50
N TYR A 817 10.19 45.46 15.69
CA TYR A 817 10.96 44.29 16.13
C TYR A 817 10.03 43.11 16.46
N PRO A 818 10.44 41.86 16.19
CA PRO A 818 9.73 40.68 16.70
C PRO A 818 9.88 40.57 18.21
N ALA A 819 8.85 40.06 18.89
CA ALA A 819 8.89 39.86 20.33
C ALA A 819 9.40 38.45 20.66
N VAL A 820 10.42 38.34 21.52
CA VAL A 820 10.72 37.07 22.20
C VAL A 820 9.92 37.06 23.49
N GLU A 821 8.95 36.18 23.61
CA GLU A 821 8.03 36.11 24.75
C GLU A 821 8.53 35.12 25.79
N ASP A 822 9.02 33.96 25.35
CA ASP A 822 9.55 32.89 26.20
C ASP A 822 10.76 32.19 25.55
N THR A 823 11.49 31.41 26.32
CA THR A 823 12.68 30.65 25.90
C THR A 823 12.59 29.22 26.43
N TYR A 824 13.34 28.28 25.84
CA TYR A 824 13.34 26.87 26.29
C TYR A 824 13.53 26.72 27.80
N SER A 825 12.78 25.79 28.41
CA SER A 825 12.73 25.55 29.87
C SER A 825 12.46 26.83 30.70
N GLY A 826 11.81 27.85 30.11
CA GLY A 826 11.52 29.13 30.76
C GLY A 826 12.75 30.03 30.93
N GLY A 827 13.85 29.73 30.24
CA GLY A 827 15.13 30.45 30.38
C GLY A 827 16.11 29.83 31.38
N LEU A 828 15.76 28.73 32.05
CA LEU A 828 16.64 28.00 32.97
C LEU A 828 16.76 26.53 32.53
N CYS A 829 17.94 26.11 32.07
CA CYS A 829 18.17 24.73 31.64
C CYS A 829 19.18 24.00 32.52
N GLN A 830 18.82 22.78 32.92
CA GLN A 830 19.57 21.93 33.83
C GLN A 830 20.28 20.81 33.04
N LYS A 831 21.62 20.84 32.99
CA LYS A 831 22.48 19.91 32.21
C LYS A 831 22.28 18.44 32.54
N ASP A 832 21.77 18.16 33.73
CA ASP A 832 21.47 16.84 34.28
C ASP A 832 20.10 16.29 33.83
N GLU A 833 19.12 17.16 33.54
CA GLU A 833 17.80 16.76 33.01
C GLU A 833 17.71 16.90 31.48
N ASP A 834 18.04 18.09 30.97
CA ASP A 834 17.70 18.56 29.61
C ASP A 834 18.91 18.65 28.67
N ASP A 835 18.66 18.84 27.37
CA ASP A 835 19.70 19.07 26.36
C ASP A 835 19.85 20.58 26.11
N CYS A 836 20.80 21.21 26.80
CA CYS A 836 20.84 22.67 26.99
C CYS A 836 21.69 23.46 25.99
N CYS A 837 22.17 22.85 24.90
CA CYS A 837 23.05 23.51 23.95
C CYS A 837 22.96 22.92 22.53
N GLY A 838 23.53 23.61 21.54
CA GLY A 838 23.16 23.42 20.14
C GLY A 838 21.92 24.24 19.80
N ASP A 839 21.01 23.69 18.99
CA ASP A 839 19.89 24.45 18.41
C ASP A 839 18.67 24.49 19.33
N VAL A 840 18.70 25.43 20.28
CA VAL A 840 17.68 25.63 21.33
C VAL A 840 16.53 26.50 20.80
N PRO A 841 15.25 26.13 21.01
CA PRO A 841 14.12 26.93 20.53
C PRO A 841 13.84 28.15 21.41
N ILE A 842 13.34 29.21 20.79
CA ILE A 842 12.77 30.40 21.43
C ILE A 842 11.37 30.67 20.89
N TYR A 843 10.51 31.23 21.74
CA TYR A 843 9.09 31.37 21.46
C TYR A 843 8.66 32.84 21.53
N GLY A 844 7.76 33.23 20.65
CA GLY A 844 7.38 34.63 20.50
C GLY A 844 6.36 34.83 19.39
N SER A 845 6.44 35.98 18.72
CA SER A 845 5.51 36.34 17.66
C SER A 845 6.16 37.23 16.58
N ARG A 846 5.63 37.11 15.35
CA ARG A 846 6.05 37.86 14.14
C ARG A 846 7.50 37.57 13.71
N PHE A 847 7.90 36.29 13.75
CA PHE A 847 9.21 35.85 13.26
C PHE A 847 9.22 35.75 11.72
N VAL A 848 9.88 36.69 11.04
CA VAL A 848 9.86 36.80 9.57
C VAL A 848 11.07 36.10 8.94
N LYS A 849 10.82 34.93 8.33
CA LYS A 849 11.83 34.01 7.76
C LYS A 849 12.78 34.73 6.80
N GLY A 850 14.08 34.57 7.02
CA GLY A 850 15.14 35.17 6.18
C GLY A 850 15.42 36.65 6.40
N ILE A 851 14.53 37.39 7.08
CA ILE A 851 14.67 38.83 7.35
C ILE A 851 15.09 39.09 8.80
N THR A 852 14.42 38.46 9.77
CA THR A 852 14.70 38.67 11.19
C THR A 852 16.14 38.31 11.56
N LYS A 853 16.82 39.25 12.22
CA LYS A 853 18.18 39.10 12.74
C LYS A 853 18.13 38.92 14.25
N GLN A 854 18.87 37.94 14.76
CA GLN A 854 19.21 37.87 16.17
C GLN A 854 20.42 38.76 16.49
N ARG A 855 20.44 39.28 17.71
CA ARG A 855 21.64 39.69 18.45
C ARG A 855 21.79 38.69 19.58
N LEU A 856 22.86 37.90 19.55
CA LEU A 856 23.13 36.84 20.50
C LEU A 856 24.37 37.19 21.33
N GLU A 857 24.15 37.49 22.60
CA GLU A 857 25.15 37.92 23.58
C GLU A 857 25.45 36.76 24.54
N ILE A 858 26.56 36.07 24.33
CA ILE A 858 27.04 35.01 25.24
C ILE A 858 27.70 35.68 26.46
N PHE A 859 27.42 35.20 27.66
CA PHE A 859 28.01 35.76 28.89
C PHE A 859 28.33 34.70 29.93
N ASN A 860 29.37 34.97 30.74
CA ASN A 860 29.79 34.15 31.87
C ASN A 860 29.43 34.87 33.17
N ILE A 861 28.82 34.16 34.13
CA ILE A 861 28.69 34.61 35.52
C ILE A 861 29.72 33.87 36.36
N TYR A 862 30.47 34.59 37.19
CA TYR A 862 31.46 34.04 38.11
C TYR A 862 30.91 33.93 39.54
N LEU A 863 31.54 33.10 40.39
CA LEU A 863 31.09 32.85 41.77
C LEU A 863 31.01 34.11 42.67
N ASN A 864 31.65 35.20 42.28
CA ASN A 864 31.59 36.50 42.95
C ASN A 864 30.46 37.41 42.44
N GLY A 865 29.57 36.92 41.56
CA GLY A 865 28.48 37.68 40.94
C GLY A 865 28.89 38.53 39.73
N THR A 866 30.18 38.56 39.35
CA THR A 866 30.62 39.31 38.16
C THR A 866 30.06 38.67 36.90
N ILE A 867 29.52 39.50 35.98
CA ILE A 867 29.04 39.06 34.67
C ILE A 867 29.95 39.64 33.59
N VAL A 868 30.50 38.79 32.72
CA VAL A 868 31.34 39.19 31.57
C VAL A 868 30.64 38.77 30.28
N PHE A 869 30.31 39.76 29.45
CA PHE A 869 29.72 39.56 28.12
C PHE A 869 30.82 39.40 27.07
N GLN A 870 30.55 38.55 26.07
CA GLN A 870 31.32 38.43 24.84
C GLN A 870 30.73 39.36 23.76
N GLU A 871 31.48 39.62 22.69
CA GLU A 871 30.99 40.38 21.53
C GLU A 871 29.70 39.77 20.96
N PRO A 872 28.66 40.58 20.64
CA PRO A 872 27.38 40.08 20.16
C PRO A 872 27.50 39.48 18.76
N ASN A 873 27.11 38.20 18.60
CA ASN A 873 26.94 37.63 17.27
C ASN A 873 25.61 38.12 16.67
N ILE A 874 25.70 38.86 15.55
CA ILE A 874 24.55 39.35 14.78
C ILE A 874 24.44 38.58 13.47
N GLN A 875 23.37 37.81 13.32
CA GLN A 875 23.10 36.97 12.15
C GLN A 875 21.58 36.83 11.92
N VAL A 876 21.17 36.40 10.73
CA VAL A 876 19.77 36.01 10.47
C VAL A 876 19.45 34.77 11.32
N ILE A 877 18.30 34.75 11.99
CA ILE A 877 17.91 33.63 12.86
C ILE A 877 17.19 32.53 12.05
N PRO A 878 17.50 31.23 12.25
CA PRO A 878 16.70 30.12 11.76
C PRO A 878 15.27 30.18 12.34
N ILE A 879 14.28 30.40 11.48
CA ILE A 879 12.86 30.43 11.85
C ILE A 879 12.20 29.15 11.36
N LEU A 880 11.46 28.49 12.25
CA LEU A 880 10.65 27.32 11.92
C LEU A 880 9.27 27.81 11.45
N ASN A 881 8.54 28.45 12.36
CA ASN A 881 7.20 29.01 12.12
C ASN A 881 7.12 30.44 12.72
N PRO A 882 6.03 31.22 12.50
CA PRO A 882 5.94 32.61 12.96
C PRO A 882 6.04 32.84 14.49
N PHE A 883 6.03 31.76 15.28
CA PHE A 883 6.05 31.77 16.74
C PHE A 883 7.24 30.99 17.36
N GLU A 884 7.98 30.18 16.59
CA GLU A 884 9.13 29.38 17.03
C GLU A 884 10.35 29.55 16.10
N ALA A 885 11.47 29.96 16.69
CA ALA A 885 12.77 30.11 16.03
C ALA A 885 13.86 29.38 16.84
N GLN A 886 15.02 29.12 16.26
CA GLN A 886 16.12 28.42 16.93
C GLN A 886 17.36 29.31 17.08
N ILE A 887 17.92 29.36 18.29
CA ILE A 887 19.21 29.98 18.59
C ILE A 887 20.27 28.89 18.79
N ASN A 888 21.47 29.09 18.25
CA ASN A 888 22.58 28.18 18.49
C ASN A 888 23.32 28.58 19.77
N VAL A 889 23.14 27.79 20.84
CA VAL A 889 23.68 28.06 22.18
C VAL A 889 24.99 27.26 22.38
N PRO A 890 26.08 27.89 22.85
CA PRO A 890 27.37 27.22 22.99
C PRO A 890 27.36 26.11 24.05
N CYS A 891 27.75 24.89 23.65
CA CYS A 891 28.02 23.82 24.60
C CYS A 891 29.31 24.11 25.39
N HIS A 892 29.22 24.13 26.73
CA HIS A 892 30.39 24.30 27.59
C HIS A 892 31.33 23.09 27.48
N ARG A 893 32.40 23.22 26.70
CA ARG A 893 33.53 22.28 26.75
C ARG A 893 34.21 22.41 28.11
N SER A 894 34.53 21.32 28.78
CA SER A 894 35.31 21.37 30.02
C SER A 894 36.72 21.87 29.71
N GLN A 895 37.06 23.03 30.25
CA GLN A 895 38.41 23.56 30.13
C GLN A 895 39.30 22.81 31.11
N ARG A 896 40.22 21.98 30.59
CA ARG A 896 41.38 21.51 31.34
C ARG A 896 42.40 22.65 31.49
N SER A 897 41.97 23.76 32.08
CA SER A 897 42.86 24.85 32.45
C SER A 897 43.69 24.41 33.65
N ALA A 898 45.00 24.64 33.61
CA ALA A 898 45.92 24.38 34.73
C ALA A 898 46.12 25.64 35.58
N ASP A 899 45.11 26.51 35.64
CA ASP A 899 45.15 27.81 36.30
C ASP A 899 44.73 27.67 37.79
N PRO A 900 45.56 28.06 38.77
CA PRO A 900 45.26 27.91 40.20
C PRO A 900 44.22 28.89 40.78
N ASP A 901 43.58 29.74 39.99
CA ASP A 901 42.59 30.70 40.47
C ASP A 901 41.16 30.39 39.98
N ASN A 902 40.35 29.78 40.86
CA ASN A 902 38.94 29.48 40.61
C ASN A 902 38.06 30.71 40.33
N SER A 903 38.52 31.94 40.59
CA SER A 903 37.77 33.15 40.19
C SER A 903 37.75 33.38 38.68
N THR A 904 38.65 32.74 37.93
CA THR A 904 38.72 32.81 36.46
C THR A 904 37.82 31.80 35.73
N ILE A 905 37.24 30.84 36.47
CA ILE A 905 36.41 29.77 35.90
C ILE A 905 34.94 30.22 35.87
N PRO A 906 34.28 30.26 34.70
CA PRO A 906 32.85 30.55 34.60
C PRO A 906 32.02 29.60 35.47
N PHE A 907 31.13 30.15 36.31
CA PHE A 907 30.21 29.36 37.11
C PHE A 907 28.95 29.04 36.31
N ILE A 908 28.23 30.07 35.84
CA ILE A 908 27.07 29.91 34.96
C ILE A 908 27.42 30.40 33.56
N LEU A 909 27.03 29.61 32.54
CA LEU A 909 27.06 30.02 31.15
C LEU A 909 25.68 30.53 30.75
N GLY A 910 25.60 31.78 30.33
CA GLY A 910 24.38 32.43 29.88
C GLY A 910 24.44 32.83 28.41
N THR A 911 23.28 32.98 27.81
CA THR A 911 23.10 33.49 26.44
C THR A 911 21.88 34.38 26.42
N ARG A 912 22.04 35.63 25.98
CA ARG A 912 20.97 36.61 25.86
C ARG A 912 20.63 36.81 24.38
N VAL A 913 19.36 36.78 24.04
CA VAL A 913 18.85 36.99 22.68
C VAL A 913 17.93 38.21 22.62
N SER A 914 18.08 39.01 21.58
CA SER A 914 17.07 39.99 21.13
C SER A 914 16.92 39.90 19.62
N LEU A 915 15.74 40.23 19.10
CA LEU A 915 15.42 40.14 17.66
C LEU A 915 15.17 41.53 17.07
N SER A 916 15.44 41.66 15.78
CA SER A 916 15.27 42.90 15.00
C SER A 916 14.98 42.55 13.54
N ASN A 917 14.11 43.31 12.86
CA ASN A 917 13.83 43.12 11.44
C ASN A 917 14.72 44.00 10.55
N ASP A 918 15.00 45.25 10.94
CA ASP A 918 16.00 46.08 10.24
C ASP A 918 17.46 45.73 10.59
N GLY A 919 17.71 45.18 11.79
CA GLY A 919 19.05 44.95 12.35
C GLY A 919 19.62 46.17 13.09
N ARG A 920 18.76 47.10 13.51
CA ARG A 920 19.10 48.32 14.25
C ARG A 920 18.21 48.45 15.49
N ASN A 921 16.90 48.38 15.29
CA ASN A 921 15.89 48.41 16.33
C ASN A 921 15.69 47.00 16.88
N TYR A 922 16.36 46.69 18.00
CA TYR A 922 16.25 45.41 18.69
C TYR A 922 15.19 45.47 19.78
N GLY A 923 14.35 44.44 19.87
CA GLY A 923 13.36 44.29 20.93
C GLY A 923 13.97 43.96 22.30
N PRO A 924 13.15 43.93 23.37
CA PRO A 924 13.59 43.54 24.71
C PRO A 924 14.30 42.17 24.71
N ALA A 925 15.47 42.11 25.35
CA ALA A 925 16.30 40.92 25.34
C ALA A 925 15.86 39.90 26.42
N LYS A 926 15.88 38.62 26.08
CA LYS A 926 15.62 37.49 26.99
C LYS A 926 16.92 36.75 27.28
N SER A 927 17.14 36.35 28.53
CA SER A 927 18.30 35.53 28.94
C SER A 927 17.90 34.06 29.09
N TYR A 928 18.76 33.18 28.60
CA TYR A 928 18.76 31.74 28.81
C TYR A 928 20.03 31.35 29.57
N TYR A 929 19.91 30.62 30.68
CA TYR A 929 21.01 30.23 31.55
C TYR A 929 21.15 28.71 31.58
N ILE A 930 22.39 28.22 31.48
CA ILE A 930 22.72 26.80 31.60
C ILE A 930 23.41 26.55 32.94
N LEU A 931 22.79 25.71 33.77
CA LEU A 931 23.32 25.28 35.06
C LEU A 931 23.40 23.75 35.18
N ASP A 932 24.10 23.27 36.19
CA ASP A 932 24.16 21.87 36.62
C ASP A 932 23.53 21.77 38.02
N SER A 933 22.36 21.14 38.13
CA SER A 933 21.59 21.15 39.38
C SER A 933 22.31 20.44 40.53
N LYS A 934 23.32 19.61 40.24
CA LYS A 934 24.11 18.86 41.22
C LYS A 934 24.92 19.77 42.16
N CYS A 935 25.28 20.99 41.74
CA CYS A 935 25.96 21.94 42.64
C CYS A 935 25.53 23.41 42.48
N GLN A 936 24.76 23.77 41.46
CA GLN A 936 24.44 25.17 41.16
C GLN A 936 23.00 25.47 41.61
N GLY A 937 22.88 26.30 42.64
CA GLY A 937 21.61 26.74 43.21
C GLY A 937 21.17 28.09 42.65
N ILE A 938 19.86 28.37 42.74
CA ILE A 938 19.24 29.59 42.23
C ILE A 938 18.38 30.22 43.34
N LEU A 939 18.53 31.52 43.53
CA LEU A 939 17.56 32.39 44.22
C LEU A 939 16.87 33.26 43.16
N ASN A 940 15.57 33.47 43.32
CA ASN A 940 14.75 34.26 42.40
C ASN A 940 14.38 35.59 43.06
N ASP A 941 15.07 36.64 42.66
CA ASP A 941 14.90 38.01 43.16
C ASP A 941 14.04 38.83 42.20
N THR A 942 13.48 39.95 42.66
CA THR A 942 12.65 40.86 41.82
C THR A 942 13.40 41.46 40.61
N ASN A 943 14.73 41.36 40.59
CA ASN A 943 15.59 41.83 39.49
C ASN A 943 16.19 40.69 38.63
N GLY A 944 15.86 39.42 38.91
CA GLY A 944 16.37 38.25 38.17
C GLY A 944 16.92 37.14 39.07
N TYR A 945 17.80 36.30 38.51
CA TYR A 945 18.34 35.13 39.21
C TYR A 945 19.72 35.38 39.82
N THR A 946 19.87 35.08 41.11
CA THR A 946 21.15 35.04 41.83
C THR A 946 21.59 33.59 41.98
N PHE A 947 22.83 33.27 41.61
CA PHE A 947 23.34 31.88 41.56
C PHE A 947 24.36 31.60 42.67
N TYR A 948 24.31 30.41 43.28
CA TYR A 948 25.19 30.03 44.39
C TYR A 948 25.64 28.56 44.33
N LEU A 949 26.67 28.19 45.10
CA LEU A 949 27.14 26.81 45.24
C LEU A 949 26.37 26.09 46.36
N GLN A 950 25.53 25.11 46.03
CA GLN A 950 24.69 24.38 46.99
C GLN A 950 25.52 23.61 48.02
N ASP A 951 25.16 23.59 49.30
CA ASP A 951 25.96 22.92 50.34
C ASP A 951 26.06 21.39 50.18
N GLY A 952 27.19 20.82 50.62
CA GLY A 952 27.50 19.40 50.44
C GLY A 952 28.01 19.01 49.03
N THR A 953 28.45 19.99 48.23
CA THR A 953 28.89 19.79 46.84
C THR A 953 30.23 20.48 46.53
N CYS A 954 30.90 20.03 45.47
CA CYS A 954 32.10 20.65 44.91
C CYS A 954 31.88 21.16 43.47
N PHE A 955 32.58 22.22 43.08
CA PHE A 955 32.69 22.72 41.71
C PHE A 955 34.17 22.74 41.31
N ILE A 956 34.62 21.66 40.66
CA ILE A 956 36.03 21.39 40.37
C ILE A 956 36.25 21.49 38.86
N SER A 957 37.21 22.31 38.41
CA SER A 957 37.54 22.48 36.99
C SER A 957 36.33 22.73 36.06
N GLY A 958 35.37 23.54 36.53
CA GLY A 958 34.15 23.88 35.77
C GLY A 958 33.04 22.81 35.78
N THR A 959 33.14 21.78 36.62
CA THR A 959 32.21 20.65 36.69
C THR A 959 31.69 20.41 38.12
N CYS A 960 30.41 20.06 38.27
CA CYS A 960 29.81 19.76 39.58
C CYS A 960 30.05 18.32 40.03
N TYR A 961 30.34 18.15 41.31
CA TYR A 961 30.52 16.86 41.97
C TYR A 961 29.78 16.80 43.31
N SER A 962 29.13 15.66 43.57
CA SER A 962 28.51 15.34 44.85
C SER A 962 29.58 14.91 45.86
N ALA A 963 29.31 15.05 47.16
CA ALA A 963 30.20 14.56 48.20
C ALA A 963 30.59 13.08 47.98
N LYS A 964 31.89 12.80 48.03
CA LYS A 964 32.56 11.49 47.82
C LYS A 964 32.59 10.96 46.38
N GLU A 965 32.04 11.68 45.40
CA GLU A 965 32.17 11.37 43.97
C GLU A 965 33.66 11.36 43.56
N GLU A 966 34.06 10.37 42.75
CA GLU A 966 35.45 10.11 42.34
C GLU A 966 35.82 10.86 41.05
N ASP A 967 37.09 11.25 40.91
CA ASP A 967 37.63 11.67 39.61
C ASP A 967 37.67 10.47 38.65
N ALA A 968 37.26 10.71 37.40
CA ALA A 968 37.33 9.72 36.33
C ALA A 968 38.77 9.40 35.88
N LEU A 969 39.75 10.24 36.25
CA LEU A 969 41.18 10.05 35.94
C LEU A 969 41.96 9.39 37.08
N ASP A 970 41.64 9.67 38.35
CA ASP A 970 42.24 9.03 39.52
C ASP A 970 41.21 8.81 40.64
N LYS A 971 40.87 7.56 40.93
CA LYS A 971 39.88 7.19 41.97
C LYS A 971 40.31 7.52 43.40
N CYS A 972 41.57 7.88 43.61
CA CYS A 972 42.03 8.42 44.88
C CYS A 972 41.57 9.87 45.08
N ASN A 973 41.28 10.63 44.03
CA ASN A 973 40.70 11.96 44.11
C ASN A 973 39.18 11.86 44.36
N ARG A 974 38.70 12.53 45.41
CA ARG A 974 37.26 12.61 45.78
C ARG A 974 36.84 14.05 46.03
N CYS A 975 35.58 14.37 45.73
CA CYS A 975 34.97 15.61 46.21
C CYS A 975 34.74 15.52 47.73
N GLN A 976 35.43 16.35 48.51
CA GLN A 976 35.18 16.50 49.96
C GLN A 976 34.83 17.96 50.30
N PRO A 977 33.54 18.35 50.24
CA PRO A 977 33.09 19.74 50.41
C PRO A 977 33.47 20.36 51.77
N THR A 978 33.69 19.55 52.79
CA THR A 978 34.13 19.97 54.14
C THR A 978 35.63 20.26 54.25
N VAL A 979 36.42 19.87 53.24
CA VAL A 979 37.88 20.09 53.17
C VAL A 979 38.21 21.07 52.04
N ASN A 980 37.70 20.82 50.84
CA ASN A 980 37.84 21.72 49.70
C ASN A 980 36.64 21.57 48.75
N ARG A 981 36.05 22.70 48.34
CA ARG A 981 34.89 22.75 47.45
C ARG A 981 35.26 22.97 45.98
N PHE A 982 36.53 23.23 45.70
CA PHE A 982 37.02 23.72 44.41
C PHE A 982 38.14 22.85 43.81
N TYR A 983 38.75 22.00 44.63
CA TYR A 983 39.81 21.07 44.26
C TYR A 983 39.49 19.66 44.75
N TRP A 984 40.09 18.67 44.09
CA TRP A 984 40.05 17.29 44.53
C TRP A 984 40.78 17.08 45.87
N THR A 985 40.21 16.25 46.75
CA THR A 985 40.88 15.76 47.95
C THR A 985 41.35 14.33 47.72
N TYR A 986 42.66 14.09 47.88
CA TYR A 986 43.27 12.77 47.70
C TYR A 986 43.08 11.90 48.95
N GLU A 987 42.33 10.80 48.81
CA GLU A 987 41.91 9.91 49.90
C GLU A 987 42.17 8.43 49.53
N CYS A 988 43.45 8.07 49.45
CA CYS A 988 43.90 6.68 49.33
C CYS A 988 44.88 6.32 50.47
N THR A 989 44.39 5.58 51.46
CA THR A 989 45.21 5.05 52.55
C THR A 989 46.08 3.88 52.07
N ARG A 990 47.39 4.10 51.95
CA ARG A 990 48.36 3.00 51.85
C ARG A 990 48.35 2.21 53.16
N ASN A 991 47.71 1.04 53.19
CA ASN A 991 47.93 0.05 54.24
C ASN A 991 47.82 -1.39 53.69
N ASN A 992 49.00 -1.91 53.33
CA ASN A 992 49.44 -3.28 53.56
C ASN A 992 48.53 -4.43 53.07
N ASP A 993 48.72 -4.82 51.81
CA ASP A 993 48.77 -6.25 51.46
C ASP A 993 50.26 -6.66 51.39
N PRO A 994 50.76 -7.60 52.23
CA PRO A 994 52.19 -7.70 52.53
C PRO A 994 52.97 -8.66 51.59
N LEU A 995 53.46 -8.14 50.46
CA LEU A 995 54.60 -8.73 49.74
C LEU A 995 55.72 -7.70 49.55
N LEU A 996 56.71 -7.77 50.44
CA LEU A 996 57.85 -6.87 50.47
C LEU A 996 58.93 -7.29 49.46
N ALA A 997 59.42 -6.31 48.69
CA ALA A 997 60.72 -6.26 48.02
C ALA A 997 61.26 -7.54 47.35
N LYS A 998 61.19 -7.56 46.01
CA LYS A 998 62.33 -8.02 45.22
C LYS A 998 62.83 -6.90 44.32
N ASP A 999 64.02 -6.40 44.66
CA ASP A 999 64.71 -5.36 43.90
C ASP A 999 65.14 -5.89 42.52
N GLN A 1000 64.54 -5.36 41.45
CA GLN A 1000 64.98 -5.55 40.07
C GLN A 1000 64.65 -4.33 39.17
N THR A 1001 65.64 -3.48 38.95
CA THR A 1001 65.95 -3.12 37.55
C THR A 1001 66.24 -4.42 36.78
N PRO A 1002 65.72 -4.67 35.56
CA PRO A 1002 65.59 -3.67 34.49
C PRO A 1002 64.38 -3.85 33.53
N ILE A 1003 63.38 -2.96 33.53
CA ILE A 1003 62.26 -3.01 32.55
C ILE A 1003 62.16 -1.76 31.65
N ILE A 1004 62.47 -0.57 32.16
CA ILE A 1004 62.35 0.70 31.41
C ILE A 1004 63.14 0.67 30.09
N ILE A 1005 64.35 0.10 30.10
CA ILE A 1005 65.20 -0.03 28.91
C ILE A 1005 64.54 -0.91 27.83
N SER A 1006 63.87 -2.00 28.22
CA SER A 1006 63.19 -2.90 27.28
C SER A 1006 61.98 -2.22 26.62
N VAL A 1007 61.20 -1.46 27.38
CA VAL A 1007 60.05 -0.71 26.85
C VAL A 1007 60.49 0.42 25.93
N CYS A 1008 61.54 1.17 26.28
CA CYS A 1008 62.10 2.22 25.42
C CYS A 1008 62.73 1.67 24.12
N ILE A 1009 63.38 0.50 24.17
CA ILE A 1009 63.86 -0.17 22.95
C ILE A 1009 62.69 -0.68 22.11
N ALA A 1010 61.65 -1.27 22.72
CA ALA A 1010 60.47 -1.73 21.99
C ALA A 1010 59.73 -0.58 21.29
N THR A 1011 59.53 0.57 21.95
CA THR A 1011 58.90 1.74 21.31
C THR A 1011 59.78 2.36 20.24
N LEU A 1012 61.10 2.45 20.44
CA LEU A 1012 62.04 2.91 19.40
C LEU A 1012 62.05 1.98 18.19
N VAL A 1013 62.00 0.66 18.38
CA VAL A 1013 61.92 -0.33 17.28
C VAL A 1013 60.59 -0.23 16.55
N ILE A 1014 59.47 -0.07 17.26
CA ILE A 1014 58.14 0.13 16.63
C ILE A 1014 58.12 1.43 15.81
N VAL A 1015 58.67 2.53 16.35
CA VAL A 1015 58.81 3.79 15.60
C VAL A 1015 59.73 3.64 14.39
N LEU A 1016 60.86 2.93 14.51
CA LEU A 1016 61.73 2.62 13.37
C LEU A 1016 61.00 1.81 12.30
N VAL A 1017 60.22 0.80 12.68
CA VAL A 1017 59.44 -0.02 11.75
C VAL A 1017 58.35 0.81 11.06
N ILE A 1018 57.67 1.71 11.78
CA ILE A 1018 56.68 2.64 11.19
C ILE A 1018 57.34 3.60 10.21
N VAL A 1019 58.51 4.16 10.55
CA VAL A 1019 59.28 5.06 9.67
C VAL A 1019 59.80 4.30 8.43
N ILE A 1020 60.41 3.12 8.60
CA ILE A 1020 60.93 2.30 7.51
C ILE A 1020 59.79 1.83 6.58
N THR A 1021 58.66 1.34 7.12
CA THR A 1021 57.52 0.92 6.30
C THR A 1021 56.86 2.12 5.58
N SER A 1022 56.91 3.31 6.16
CA SER A 1022 56.45 4.55 5.51
C SER A 1022 57.40 5.00 4.39
N ILE A 1023 58.73 4.91 4.59
CA ILE A 1023 59.73 5.18 3.56
C ILE A 1023 59.62 4.15 2.42
N VAL A 1024 59.49 2.85 2.72
CA VAL A 1024 59.29 1.80 1.71
C VAL A 1024 57.98 2.00 0.94
N LYS A 1025 56.87 2.35 1.62
CA LYS A 1025 55.62 2.74 0.93
C LYS A 1025 55.78 3.98 0.06
N CYS A 1026 56.64 4.94 0.45
CA CYS A 1026 56.91 6.14 -0.34
C CYS A 1026 57.74 5.83 -1.59
N CYS A 1027 58.78 5.01 -1.47
CA CYS A 1027 59.61 4.56 -2.58
C CYS A 1027 58.81 3.72 -3.58
N LEU A 1028 58.04 2.73 -3.12
CA LEU A 1028 57.19 1.89 -3.98
C LEU A 1028 56.08 2.67 -4.69
N LYS A 1029 55.65 3.83 -4.17
CA LYS A 1029 54.71 4.74 -4.86
C LYS A 1029 55.35 5.64 -5.91
N LYS A 1030 56.68 5.67 -6.02
CA LYS A 1030 57.42 6.59 -6.90
C LYS A 1030 57.73 6.02 -8.29
N GLU A 1031 57.68 4.70 -8.46
CA GLU A 1031 57.99 4.02 -9.73
C GLU A 1031 56.77 3.70 -10.61
N GLN A 1032 55.55 4.07 -10.21
CA GLN A 1032 54.32 3.85 -11.01
C GLN A 1032 53.66 5.16 -11.51
N ARG A 1033 54.44 6.22 -11.76
CA ARG A 1033 53.95 7.48 -12.37
C ARG A 1033 54.89 8.11 -13.41
N ILE A 1034 55.78 7.33 -14.00
CA ILE A 1034 56.55 7.70 -15.20
C ILE A 1034 56.49 6.51 -16.17
N ALA A 1035 56.34 6.80 -17.47
CA ALA A 1035 55.94 5.88 -18.55
C ALA A 1035 54.49 5.33 -18.42
N GLY A 1036 53.61 5.55 -19.40
CA GLY A 1036 53.78 6.42 -20.57
C GLY A 1036 52.53 6.53 -21.46
N ASN A 1037 52.51 7.57 -22.30
CA ASN A 1037 51.74 7.57 -23.54
C ASN A 1037 52.65 7.11 -24.67
N ILE A 1038 52.15 6.16 -25.49
CA ILE A 1038 52.39 5.92 -26.93
C ILE A 1038 51.96 4.47 -27.22
N GLU A 1039 51.33 4.26 -28.37
CA GLU A 1039 50.74 2.97 -28.78
C GLU A 1039 51.77 1.97 -29.30
N ILE A 1040 51.41 0.67 -29.36
CA ILE A 1040 51.44 -0.19 -30.56
C ILE A 1040 51.07 -1.67 -30.20
N ASN A 1041 49.94 -2.13 -30.75
CA ASN A 1041 49.56 -3.49 -31.20
C ASN A 1041 49.97 -4.82 -30.49
N VAL A 1042 48.91 -5.62 -30.22
CA VAL A 1042 48.68 -7.05 -30.62
C VAL A 1042 48.86 -8.22 -29.61
N THR A 1043 47.83 -9.10 -29.59
CA THR A 1043 47.64 -10.45 -28.96
C THR A 1043 47.74 -10.58 -27.41
N ILE A 1044 46.67 -10.83 -26.63
CA ILE A 1044 45.84 -12.07 -26.49
C ILE A 1044 46.72 -13.33 -26.24
N PRO A 1045 46.53 -14.18 -25.18
CA PRO A 1045 45.29 -14.44 -24.42
C PRO A 1045 45.33 -14.63 -22.86
N THR A 1046 44.12 -14.67 -22.28
CA THR A 1046 43.63 -15.54 -21.16
C THR A 1046 43.84 -15.28 -19.65
N THR A 1047 42.71 -15.53 -18.95
CA THR A 1047 42.50 -16.11 -17.60
C THR A 1047 42.50 -15.28 -16.30
N ARG A 1048 41.27 -14.87 -15.93
CA ARG A 1048 40.53 -15.24 -14.69
C ARG A 1048 40.88 -14.56 -13.34
N ALA A 1049 39.90 -13.74 -12.89
CA ALA A 1049 39.42 -13.52 -11.51
C ALA A 1049 40.39 -13.03 -10.40
N GLY A 1050 39.96 -12.18 -9.46
CA GLY A 1050 38.67 -11.50 -9.30
C GLY A 1050 38.31 -11.21 -7.83
N LYS A 1051 37.29 -10.33 -7.63
CA LYS A 1051 36.74 -9.86 -6.33
C LYS A 1051 37.65 -8.86 -5.56
N PHE A 1052 37.18 -7.63 -5.28
CA PHE A 1052 36.25 -7.20 -4.20
C PHE A 1052 36.92 -7.31 -2.80
N ASP A 1053 36.83 -6.39 -1.85
CA ASP A 1053 36.06 -5.12 -1.66
C ASP A 1053 36.76 -4.35 -0.49
N LYS A 1054 36.43 -3.15 0.05
CA LYS A 1054 35.41 -2.09 -0.15
C LYS A 1054 35.86 -0.77 0.55
N THR A 1055 35.03 0.29 0.45
CA THR A 1055 34.76 1.32 1.50
C THR A 1055 35.72 2.52 1.68
N LEU A 1056 35.27 3.66 1.12
CA LEU A 1056 35.12 5.03 1.67
C LEU A 1056 36.17 5.70 2.60
N LEU A 1057 36.14 7.02 2.89
CA LEU A 1057 35.76 8.28 2.20
C LEU A 1057 35.78 9.38 3.27
N PHE A 1058 36.42 10.53 3.03
CA PHE A 1058 36.06 11.80 3.70
C PHE A 1058 36.56 13.00 2.89
N CYS A 1059 35.70 14.02 2.77
CA CYS A 1059 36.04 15.32 2.20
C CYS A 1059 35.87 16.41 3.27
N SER A 1060 36.65 17.48 3.17
CA SER A 1060 36.25 18.79 3.67
C SER A 1060 36.52 19.83 2.59
N GLN A 1061 35.65 20.83 2.50
CA GLN A 1061 35.84 22.02 1.67
C GLN A 1061 36.66 23.05 2.46
N GLN A 1062 37.33 23.98 1.77
CA GLN A 1062 36.82 25.36 1.75
C GLN A 1062 37.48 26.27 0.70
N ASN A 1063 36.66 27.22 0.27
CA ASN A 1063 36.88 28.42 -0.53
C ASN A 1063 38.25 29.11 -0.44
N LEU A 1064 38.61 29.82 -1.51
CA LEU A 1064 38.66 31.30 -1.48
C LEU A 1064 38.64 31.89 -2.92
N ARG A 1065 38.39 33.20 -3.03
CA ARG A 1065 38.23 33.95 -4.30
C ARG A 1065 38.87 35.33 -4.16
N ASN A 1066 39.27 35.93 -5.29
CA ASN A 1066 39.87 37.28 -5.41
C ASN A 1066 41.32 37.32 -4.83
N ILE A 1067 42.21 38.29 -5.13
CA ILE A 1067 42.08 39.66 -5.69
C ILE A 1067 43.06 39.85 -6.88
N GLY A 1068 42.87 40.87 -7.72
CA GLY A 1068 43.72 41.21 -8.88
C GLY A 1068 44.60 42.47 -8.70
N THR A 1069 44.88 43.17 -9.82
CA THR A 1069 45.88 44.26 -10.02
C THR A 1069 47.34 43.76 -10.06
N GLU A 1070 48.33 44.41 -10.71
CA GLU A 1070 48.44 45.72 -11.38
C GLU A 1070 48.93 45.59 -12.87
N GLY A 1071 49.54 46.63 -13.48
CA GLY A 1071 49.99 46.63 -14.89
C GLY A 1071 51.11 47.65 -15.22
N LYS A 1072 51.26 48.03 -16.52
CA LYS A 1072 52.35 48.84 -17.16
C LYS A 1072 53.67 48.07 -17.42
N GLU A 1073 54.54 48.37 -18.40
CA GLU A 1073 54.50 49.20 -19.64
C GLU A 1073 55.71 48.87 -20.56
N ASN A 1074 55.57 49.05 -21.89
CA ASN A 1074 56.53 49.66 -22.87
C ASN A 1074 56.64 48.98 -24.26
N SER A 1075 56.98 49.81 -25.28
CA SER A 1075 57.59 49.51 -26.61
C SER A 1075 56.88 48.50 -27.54
N ASP A 1076 56.54 48.77 -28.82
CA ASP A 1076 57.01 49.80 -29.77
C ASP A 1076 55.91 50.30 -30.75
N ASP A 1077 56.26 51.25 -31.61
CA ASP A 1077 55.45 52.07 -32.57
C ASP A 1077 56.10 52.00 -33.99
N PRO A 1078 55.64 52.65 -35.09
CA PRO A 1078 54.30 53.04 -35.58
C PRO A 1078 53.92 52.40 -36.95
N ASN A 1079 52.67 52.59 -37.43
CA ASN A 1079 52.33 53.36 -38.67
C ASN A 1079 50.90 53.13 -39.24
N ASN A 1080 50.17 54.23 -39.45
CA ASN A 1080 49.26 54.60 -40.57
C ASN A 1080 48.19 53.63 -41.17
N ALA A 1081 47.04 54.08 -41.69
CA ALA A 1081 46.27 55.34 -41.57
C ALA A 1081 44.91 55.24 -42.33
N ALA A 1082 43.91 56.05 -41.94
CA ALA A 1082 42.77 56.53 -42.77
C ALA A 1082 41.71 55.47 -43.26
N LYS A 1083 40.46 55.77 -43.67
CA LYS A 1083 39.52 56.91 -43.52
C LYS A 1083 38.08 56.50 -43.99
N ILE A 1084 37.07 57.29 -43.58
CA ILE A 1084 35.85 57.69 -44.39
C ILE A 1084 34.57 56.77 -44.48
N THR A 1085 33.43 57.38 -44.05
CA THR A 1085 31.97 57.25 -44.41
C THR A 1085 31.12 55.95 -44.33
N ARG A 1086 30.14 55.96 -43.38
CA ARG A 1086 28.65 56.09 -43.55
C ARG A 1086 27.99 55.90 -44.95
N PRO A 1087 26.64 55.69 -45.05
CA PRO A 1087 25.68 54.99 -44.15
C PRO A 1087 24.58 54.14 -44.90
N GLY A 1088 23.68 53.43 -44.20
CA GLY A 1088 22.45 52.85 -44.80
C GLY A 1088 21.54 52.06 -43.83
N ASN A 1089 20.21 52.13 -44.01
CA ASN A 1089 19.13 51.52 -43.20
C ASN A 1089 17.80 51.60 -44.03
N PRO A 1090 16.63 51.06 -43.64
CA PRO A 1090 16.24 49.74 -43.08
C PRO A 1090 15.33 48.93 -44.08
N GLY A 1091 14.65 47.84 -43.68
CA GLY A 1091 13.54 47.25 -44.47
C GLY A 1091 12.93 45.95 -43.93
N SER A 1092 11.59 45.79 -44.05
CA SER A 1092 10.77 44.73 -43.42
C SER A 1092 9.94 43.87 -44.42
N MET A 1093 9.30 42.82 -43.89
CA MET A 1093 8.02 42.19 -44.34
C MET A 1093 7.94 41.11 -45.46
N SER A 1094 7.66 39.87 -45.01
CA SER A 1094 6.47 39.00 -45.28
C SER A 1094 6.15 38.30 -46.65
N PHE A 1095 5.21 37.33 -46.55
CA PHE A 1095 4.37 36.63 -47.56
C PHE A 1095 4.79 35.27 -48.21
N GLN A 1096 4.03 34.23 -47.82
CA GLN A 1096 3.34 33.15 -48.59
C GLN A 1096 3.98 32.31 -49.74
N LYS A 1097 4.15 30.99 -49.44
CA LYS A 1097 3.30 29.83 -49.89
C LYS A 1097 3.41 29.20 -51.32
N ILE A 1098 3.34 27.83 -51.33
CA ILE A 1098 2.99 26.83 -52.38
C ILE A 1098 4.08 26.29 -53.36
N PHE A 1099 3.99 24.97 -53.63
CA PHE A 1099 4.65 24.10 -54.65
C PHE A 1099 6.10 23.63 -54.37
N LEU A 1100 6.54 22.42 -54.79
CA LEU A 1100 5.94 21.41 -55.70
C LEU A 1100 6.28 19.96 -55.25
N ASP A 1101 5.56 18.96 -55.76
CA ASP A 1101 5.61 17.53 -55.41
C ASP A 1101 6.78 16.71 -56.02
N MET A 1102 7.03 15.50 -55.49
CA MET A 1102 7.24 14.26 -56.27
C MET A 1102 7.30 12.97 -55.39
N GLU A 1103 6.23 12.18 -55.45
CA GLU A 1103 6.08 10.71 -55.67
C GLU A 1103 7.34 9.78 -55.74
N LEU A 1104 7.32 8.46 -55.45
CA LEU A 1104 6.25 7.49 -55.04
C LEU A 1104 6.81 6.10 -54.55
N HIS A 1105 5.89 5.18 -54.23
CA HIS A 1105 5.94 3.69 -54.21
C HIS A 1105 6.44 2.88 -52.98
N GLU A 1106 5.45 2.40 -52.20
CA GLU A 1106 5.16 0.98 -51.85
C GLU A 1106 6.25 0.04 -51.27
N ASN A 1107 6.12 -0.33 -49.98
CA ASN A 1107 5.22 -1.42 -49.53
C ASN A 1107 4.80 -1.21 -48.07
#